data_AF-A0A917TUU6-F1
#
_entry.id   AF-A0A917TUU6-F1
#
_cell.length_a   1.000
_cell.length_b   1.000
_cell.length_c   1.000
_cell.angle_alpha   90.00
_cell.angle_beta   90.00
_cell.angle_gamma   90.00
#
_symmetry.space_group_name_H-M   'P 1'
#
loop_
_entity.id
_entity.type
_entity.pdbx_description
1 polymer ?
#
loop_
_entity_poly.entity_id
_entity_poly.type
_entity_poly.pdbx_seq_one_letter_code
_entity_poly.pdbx_strand_id
1 'polypeptide(L)'
;MEQVNTVDDYLKKLSRYDIYNNVFYRGQSEEYKSITSSVSRDAGYTMNENSIYREAVKMRTVEFEDLISPIERLSKMQHYGIPTRLVDLTIAPLIALFFAVQKIDSKSHGNVYVFVQPELSLNDKRIKVLSLLATLESPEIYRIKSSYLECYSESITEEEILEFASEGAFINHSVELQKSNERLFCQKGTFAICGNEVIGKEIKKSVLPLDSIEPTMIIRVPFEYKQAVKKELDAKYNINETTIYPEFPSVADYLKEKYKRVDFNMDDTYNILEVEDISHVGVKRCSIVAVLNKVLLIEEIKDIGIQIIDQYRMTNDVVWVYIAKNGDDYIMRNWMIRGQWIRESLDPRFKPHLIGEVDKLGYIWRFEKSYSTMADYYDEYVFTDDKILFTQNMKTFEELEPHYNYILSAFESGEMKDLEFYAFDNASVITKFFLKFGDYGYSRNDEFNKYLNNFEEVALHLDNLFLWLKKEGLNSRARRYQISNCIKDAKLHFDRIKEHAIYWKKAINLSDDGYKEIDPEKITRKEYLYKQTIPLNPDGLDVHFNLDIYRNSDNTVNIRGTTNLFDKASLMISLRNPTGLLLAQNKSLVENGRFDFGRLGKEGTGFERGQYNVDISLAIPSVQNKEFVYNAGIEYENLRGKYVDRTGIGPTVSYTEEFEI
;
A
#
# COMPACT_ATOMS: atom_id res chain seq x y z
N MET A 1 1.09 3.56 0.29
CA MET A 1 2.00 3.82 -0.85
C MET A 1 1.49 3.05 -2.07
N GLU A 2 1.69 3.55 -3.29
CA GLU A 2 1.35 2.86 -4.54
C GLU A 2 2.53 2.87 -5.52
N GLN A 3 2.61 1.88 -6.43
CA GLN A 3 3.63 1.79 -7.47
C GLN A 3 3.12 2.24 -8.85
N VAL A 4 3.99 2.89 -9.64
CA VAL A 4 3.78 3.17 -11.08
C VAL A 4 4.99 2.79 -11.91
N ASN A 5 4.74 2.30 -13.12
CA ASN A 5 5.77 1.89 -14.07
C ASN A 5 5.87 2.81 -15.29
N THR A 6 4.84 3.63 -15.54
CA THR A 6 4.69 4.51 -16.72
C THR A 6 4.10 5.87 -16.31
N VAL A 7 4.28 6.88 -17.16
CA VAL A 7 3.67 8.20 -16.95
C VAL A 7 2.13 8.11 -17.04
N ASP A 8 1.60 7.28 -17.92
CA ASP A 8 0.15 7.07 -18.07
C ASP A 8 -0.48 6.42 -16.82
N ASP A 9 0.17 5.40 -16.23
CA ASP A 9 -0.28 4.81 -14.95
C ASP A 9 -0.24 5.84 -13.81
N TYR A 10 0.78 6.72 -13.80
CA TYR A 10 0.89 7.81 -12.84
C TYR A 10 -0.26 8.81 -12.95
N LEU A 11 -0.54 9.32 -14.15
CA LEU A 11 -1.67 10.23 -14.39
C LEU A 11 -3.01 9.58 -14.05
N LYS A 12 -3.20 8.30 -14.40
CA LYS A 12 -4.42 7.55 -14.06
C LYS A 12 -4.65 7.44 -12.55
N LYS A 13 -3.59 7.24 -11.76
CA LYS A 13 -3.71 7.21 -10.30
C LYS A 13 -4.04 8.57 -9.72
N LEU A 14 -3.49 9.63 -10.33
CA LEU A 14 -3.72 11.00 -9.88
C LEU A 14 -5.12 11.53 -10.16
N SER A 15 -5.85 10.95 -11.13
CA SER A 15 -7.20 11.43 -11.46
C SER A 15 -8.20 11.38 -10.30
N ARG A 16 -7.88 10.65 -9.21
CA ARG A 16 -8.69 10.66 -7.99
C ARG A 16 -8.62 11.99 -7.23
N TYR A 17 -7.56 12.76 -7.46
CA TYR A 17 -7.34 14.06 -6.82
C TYR A 17 -7.88 15.24 -7.64
N ASP A 18 -8.43 14.99 -8.84
CA ASP A 18 -9.00 16.04 -9.72
C ASP A 18 -10.19 16.77 -9.08
N ILE A 19 -10.75 16.22 -7.99
CA ILE A 19 -11.83 16.84 -7.21
C ILE A 19 -11.31 17.94 -6.27
N TYR A 20 -9.99 18.04 -6.10
CA TYR A 20 -9.32 19.04 -5.26
C TYR A 20 -8.60 20.06 -6.12
N ASN A 21 -8.66 21.33 -5.71
CA ASN A 21 -7.89 22.41 -6.34
C ASN A 21 -6.55 22.67 -5.65
N ASN A 22 -6.35 22.09 -4.46
CA ASN A 22 -5.27 22.37 -3.52
C ASN A 22 -4.33 21.16 -3.35
N VAL A 23 -3.84 20.64 -4.48
CA VAL A 23 -2.95 19.48 -4.51
C VAL A 23 -1.51 19.92 -4.74
N PHE A 24 -0.62 19.49 -3.86
CA PHE A 24 0.82 19.76 -3.94
C PHE A 24 1.59 18.47 -4.14
N TYR A 25 2.66 18.55 -4.92
CA TYR A 25 3.50 17.40 -5.25
C TYR A 25 4.94 17.66 -4.89
N ARG A 26 5.64 16.61 -4.47
CA ARG A 26 7.09 16.62 -4.28
C ARG A 26 7.70 15.33 -4.81
N GLY A 27 8.61 15.45 -5.75
CA GLY A 27 9.42 14.32 -6.21
C GLY A 27 10.78 14.29 -5.53
N GLN A 28 11.19 13.14 -5.02
CA GLN A 28 12.56 12.93 -4.54
C GLN A 28 12.98 11.47 -4.63
N SER A 29 14.29 11.25 -4.57
CA SER A 29 14.87 9.91 -4.39
C SER A 29 14.45 9.34 -3.03
N GLU A 30 14.16 8.04 -2.97
CA GLU A 30 13.83 7.32 -1.73
C GLU A 30 14.99 7.27 -0.72
N GLU A 31 16.23 7.47 -1.17
CA GLU A 31 17.38 7.66 -0.27
C GLU A 31 17.15 8.78 0.76
N TYR A 32 16.34 9.78 0.41
CA TYR A 32 15.92 10.84 1.33
C TYR A 32 14.71 10.37 2.15
N LYS A 33 15.00 9.75 3.31
CA LYS A 33 13.97 9.22 4.22
C LYS A 33 13.02 10.27 4.81
N SER A 34 13.44 11.52 4.84
CA SER A 34 12.74 12.63 5.50
C SER A 34 12.70 13.85 4.58
N ILE A 35 11.59 14.60 4.63
CA ILE A 35 11.40 15.85 3.89
C ILE A 35 11.82 17.01 4.79
N THR A 36 13.13 17.28 4.81
CA THR A 36 13.73 18.39 5.57
C THR A 36 14.00 19.60 4.70
N SER A 37 13.75 20.78 5.28
CA SER A 37 14.22 22.06 4.76
C SER A 37 15.75 22.14 4.81
N SER A 38 16.36 22.99 4.00
CA SER A 38 17.83 23.06 3.90
C SER A 38 18.48 23.54 5.20
N VAL A 39 17.79 24.36 6.01
CA VAL A 39 18.27 24.84 7.31
C VAL A 39 18.29 23.75 8.39
N SER A 40 17.41 22.75 8.33
CA SER A 40 17.34 21.68 9.35
C SER A 40 18.29 20.51 9.11
N ARG A 41 19.01 20.50 7.98
CA ARG A 41 19.98 19.46 7.63
C ARG A 41 21.30 19.55 8.40
N ASP A 42 21.59 20.71 8.98
CA ASP A 42 22.79 20.94 9.78
C ASP A 42 22.42 21.73 11.03
N ALA A 43 22.88 21.26 12.19
CA ALA A 43 22.59 21.88 13.48
C ALA A 43 23.13 23.32 13.56
N GLY A 44 24.28 23.59 12.92
CA GLY A 44 24.86 24.92 12.78
C GLY A 44 23.98 25.86 11.97
N TYR A 45 23.36 25.39 10.88
CA TYR A 45 22.41 26.20 10.11
C TYR A 45 21.16 26.52 10.93
N THR A 46 20.59 25.52 11.61
CA THR A 46 19.42 25.71 12.48
C THR A 46 19.68 26.71 13.60
N MET A 47 20.82 26.60 14.30
CA MET A 47 21.16 27.50 15.40
C MET A 47 21.39 28.95 14.95
N ASN A 48 21.86 29.13 13.71
CA ASN A 48 22.26 30.41 13.13
C ASN A 48 21.33 30.90 11.99
N GLU A 49 20.10 30.39 11.89
CA GLU A 49 19.16 30.75 10.81
C GLU A 49 18.99 32.28 10.69
N ASN A 50 18.85 32.97 11.83
CA ASN A 50 18.81 34.43 11.90
C ASN A 50 20.05 35.09 11.27
N SER A 51 21.23 34.62 11.65
CA SER A 51 22.51 35.17 11.18
C SER A 51 22.66 34.95 9.68
N ILE A 52 22.34 33.74 9.19
CA ILE A 52 22.34 33.39 7.78
C ILE A 52 21.41 34.32 7.00
N TYR A 53 20.18 34.50 7.49
CA TYR A 53 19.21 35.40 6.87
C TYR A 53 19.72 36.85 6.80
N ARG A 54 20.20 37.40 7.92
CA ARG A 54 20.68 38.79 8.00
C ARG A 54 21.93 39.02 7.15
N GLU A 55 22.87 38.07 7.16
CA GLU A 55 24.09 38.15 6.37
C GLU A 55 23.80 38.03 4.88
N ALA A 56 22.89 37.14 4.45
CA ALA A 56 22.46 37.02 3.06
C ALA A 56 21.90 38.35 2.52
N VAL A 57 20.98 38.98 3.25
CA VAL A 57 20.43 40.30 2.87
C VAL A 57 21.51 41.37 2.82
N LYS A 58 22.47 41.35 3.77
CA LYS A 58 23.57 42.33 3.81
C LYS A 58 24.59 42.13 2.69
N MET A 59 24.93 40.89 2.34
CA MET A 59 25.93 40.57 1.30
C MET A 59 25.42 40.86 -0.12
N ARG A 60 24.09 40.83 -0.32
CA ARG A 60 23.44 41.00 -1.63
C ARG A 60 22.30 42.02 -1.57
N THR A 61 22.53 43.17 -0.94
CA THR A 61 21.49 44.18 -0.68
C THR A 61 20.64 44.53 -1.92
N VAL A 62 21.28 44.73 -3.08
CA VAL A 62 20.59 45.06 -4.34
C VAL A 62 19.59 43.96 -4.77
N GLU A 63 19.91 42.69 -4.55
CA GLU A 63 19.04 41.56 -4.91
C GLU A 63 17.79 41.45 -4.01
N PHE A 64 17.84 42.08 -2.83
CA PHE A 64 16.79 42.00 -1.81
C PHE A 64 16.07 43.34 -1.57
N GLU A 65 16.47 44.41 -2.25
CA GLU A 65 15.99 45.78 -2.00
C GLU A 65 14.48 45.92 -2.26
N ASP A 66 14.00 45.28 -3.34
CA ASP A 66 12.58 45.29 -3.73
C ASP A 66 11.72 44.25 -2.98
N LEU A 67 12.34 43.40 -2.14
CA LEU A 67 11.63 42.34 -1.42
C LEU A 67 11.24 42.82 -0.02
N ILE A 68 9.94 43.00 0.19
CA ILE A 68 9.38 43.63 1.39
C ILE A 68 9.23 42.61 2.52
N SER A 69 8.64 41.45 2.22
CA SER A 69 8.31 40.45 3.23
C SER A 69 9.45 39.45 3.48
N PRO A 70 9.55 38.89 4.70
CA PRO A 70 10.49 37.80 5.00
C PRO A 70 10.34 36.59 4.08
N ILE A 71 9.12 36.22 3.69
CA ILE A 71 8.87 35.06 2.83
C ILE A 71 9.41 35.26 1.41
N GLU A 72 9.28 36.44 0.83
CA GLU A 72 9.88 36.75 -0.48
C GLU A 72 11.41 36.63 -0.45
N ARG A 73 12.03 37.12 0.63
CA ARG A 73 13.48 37.01 0.84
C ARG A 73 13.91 35.56 1.02
N LEU A 74 13.18 34.75 1.79
CA LEU A 74 13.45 33.33 1.94
C LEU A 74 13.34 32.58 0.60
N SER A 75 12.34 32.87 -0.22
CA SER A 75 12.23 32.28 -1.57
C SER A 75 13.44 32.60 -2.45
N LYS A 76 13.89 33.87 -2.44
CA LYS A 76 15.09 34.29 -3.19
C LYS A 76 16.37 33.66 -2.63
N MET A 77 16.48 33.49 -1.30
CA MET A 77 17.58 32.78 -0.66
C MET A 77 17.64 31.30 -1.10
N GLN A 78 16.49 30.62 -1.09
CA GLN A 78 16.36 29.22 -1.51
C GLN A 78 16.80 29.03 -2.97
N HIS A 79 16.46 29.97 -3.87
CA HIS A 79 16.91 29.97 -5.27
C HIS A 79 18.44 29.92 -5.40
N TYR A 80 19.14 30.73 -4.59
CA TYR A 80 20.60 30.79 -4.58
C TYR A 80 21.27 29.69 -3.74
N GLY A 81 20.49 28.74 -3.20
CA GLY A 81 21.01 27.64 -2.38
C GLY A 81 21.43 28.05 -0.96
N ILE A 82 21.00 29.22 -0.49
CA ILE A 82 21.18 29.63 0.90
C ILE A 82 20.24 28.79 1.78
N PRO A 83 20.69 28.24 2.92
CA PRO A 83 19.84 27.43 3.79
C PRO A 83 18.61 28.21 4.28
N THR A 84 17.42 27.62 4.11
CA THR A 84 16.14 28.19 4.55
C THR A 84 15.25 27.11 5.17
N ARG A 85 14.19 27.55 5.86
CA ARG A 85 13.10 26.70 6.34
C ARG A 85 12.05 26.32 5.28
N LEU A 86 12.31 26.63 4.01
CA LEU A 86 11.42 26.27 2.90
C LEU A 86 11.70 24.85 2.41
N VAL A 87 10.64 24.20 1.93
CA VAL A 87 10.67 22.93 1.22
C VAL A 87 10.05 23.14 -0.15
N ASP A 88 10.79 22.78 -1.21
CA ASP A 88 10.31 22.92 -2.58
C ASP A 88 9.14 21.95 -2.85
N LEU A 89 8.05 22.49 -3.40
CA LEU A 89 6.88 21.78 -3.88
C LEU A 89 6.58 22.22 -5.32
N THR A 90 5.74 21.46 -6.03
CA THR A 90 5.21 21.85 -7.33
C THR A 90 3.72 21.56 -7.39
N ILE A 91 2.97 22.38 -8.11
CA ILE A 91 1.57 22.09 -8.46
C ILE A 91 1.45 21.24 -9.74
N ALA A 92 2.58 20.92 -10.37
CA ALA A 92 2.62 20.17 -11.61
C ALA A 92 3.06 18.72 -11.37
N PRO A 93 2.16 17.74 -11.50
CA PRO A 93 2.47 16.35 -11.15
C PRO A 93 3.61 15.76 -11.99
N LEU A 94 3.67 16.07 -13.30
CA LEU A 94 4.74 15.56 -14.15
C LEU A 94 6.12 16.15 -13.82
N ILE A 95 6.18 17.36 -13.26
CA ILE A 95 7.42 17.96 -12.78
C ILE A 95 7.89 17.25 -11.50
N ALA A 96 6.97 16.92 -10.60
CA ALA A 96 7.29 16.07 -9.44
C ALA A 96 7.78 14.68 -9.88
N LEU A 97 7.14 14.07 -10.88
CA LEU A 97 7.61 12.80 -11.43
C LEU A 97 9.03 12.90 -11.99
N PHE A 98 9.36 13.98 -12.72
CA PHE A 98 10.72 14.25 -13.16
C PHE A 98 11.71 14.29 -11.99
N PHE A 99 11.42 15.03 -10.91
CA PHE A 99 12.30 15.10 -9.75
C PHE A 99 12.49 13.77 -9.03
N ALA A 100 11.49 12.87 -9.07
CA ALA A 100 11.61 11.53 -8.52
C ALA A 100 12.56 10.63 -9.34
N VAL A 101 12.65 10.84 -10.66
CA VAL A 101 13.41 9.95 -11.57
C VAL A 101 14.70 10.55 -12.16
N GLN A 102 14.93 11.86 -12.00
CA GLN A 102 16.03 12.59 -12.67
C GLN A 102 17.42 11.95 -12.45
N LYS A 103 17.69 11.42 -11.25
CA LYS A 103 18.96 10.76 -10.89
C LYS A 103 18.89 9.27 -11.18
N ILE A 104 19.22 8.86 -12.41
CA ILE A 104 19.21 7.44 -12.82
C ILE A 104 20.35 6.65 -12.17
N ASP A 105 21.52 7.26 -11.94
CA ASP A 105 22.68 6.56 -11.37
C ASP A 105 22.45 6.14 -9.89
N SER A 106 21.46 6.72 -9.21
CA SER A 106 21.02 6.29 -7.88
C SER A 106 20.11 5.07 -8.00
N LYS A 107 20.57 3.94 -7.44
CA LYS A 107 19.89 2.64 -7.44
C LYS A 107 18.64 2.56 -6.55
N SER A 108 18.30 3.65 -5.88
CA SER A 108 17.08 3.74 -5.09
C SER A 108 15.87 4.09 -5.95
N HIS A 109 14.69 3.79 -5.40
CA HIS A 109 13.41 4.13 -6.01
C HIS A 109 13.20 5.65 -6.03
N GLY A 110 12.33 6.12 -6.92
CA GLY A 110 11.87 7.51 -6.94
C GLY A 110 10.49 7.61 -6.28
N ASN A 111 10.27 8.58 -5.41
CA ASN A 111 8.99 8.78 -4.74
C ASN A 111 8.39 10.14 -5.10
N VAL A 112 7.11 10.16 -5.44
CA VAL A 112 6.29 11.36 -5.51
C VAL A 112 5.33 11.38 -4.33
N TYR A 113 5.46 12.38 -3.48
CA TYR A 113 4.58 12.66 -2.37
C TYR A 113 3.46 13.59 -2.86
N VAL A 114 2.22 13.21 -2.56
CA VAL A 114 1.00 13.96 -2.87
C VAL A 114 0.41 14.48 -1.57
N PHE A 115 0.14 15.77 -1.51
CA PHE A 115 -0.46 16.42 -0.37
C PHE A 115 -1.74 17.14 -0.81
N VAL A 116 -2.87 16.83 -0.17
CA VAL A 116 -4.09 17.63 -0.27
C VAL A 116 -4.18 18.47 1.00
N GLN A 117 -3.77 19.74 0.89
CA GLN A 117 -3.55 20.62 2.06
C GLN A 117 -4.12 22.02 1.79
N PRO A 118 -4.55 22.77 2.82
CA PRO A 118 -5.02 24.15 2.62
C PRO A 118 -3.95 25.01 1.94
N GLU A 119 -4.35 25.76 0.91
CA GLU A 119 -3.46 26.71 0.22
C GLU A 119 -3.47 28.07 0.94
N LEU A 120 -2.35 28.42 1.59
CA LEU A 120 -2.25 29.69 2.31
C LEU A 120 -1.61 30.77 1.44
N SER A 121 -2.21 31.96 1.44
CA SER A 121 -1.62 33.12 0.76
C SER A 121 -0.39 33.63 1.50
N LEU A 122 0.46 34.41 0.82
CA LEU A 122 1.61 35.09 1.44
C LEU A 122 1.22 36.05 2.59
N ASN A 123 -0.04 36.51 2.59
CA ASN A 123 -0.56 37.41 3.62
C ASN A 123 -1.21 36.69 4.82
N ASP A 124 -1.31 35.36 4.76
CA ASP A 124 -1.85 34.55 5.85
C ASP A 124 -1.00 34.70 7.12
N LYS A 125 -1.65 34.79 8.28
CA LYS A 125 -0.96 34.98 9.57
C LYS A 125 0.04 33.86 9.86
N ARG A 126 -0.26 32.61 9.50
CA ARG A 126 0.63 31.45 9.71
C ARG A 126 1.90 31.60 8.87
N ILE A 127 1.78 31.96 7.59
CA ILE A 127 2.93 32.20 6.70
C ILE A 127 3.79 33.37 7.21
N LYS A 128 3.16 34.45 7.65
CA LYS A 128 3.82 35.61 8.25
C LYS A 128 4.61 35.23 9.52
N VAL A 129 4.03 34.46 10.44
CA VAL A 129 4.71 33.97 11.65
C VAL A 129 5.88 33.06 11.29
N LEU A 130 5.64 32.05 10.46
CA LEU A 130 6.65 31.06 10.11
C LEU A 130 7.85 31.69 9.38
N SER A 131 7.62 32.69 8.54
CA SER A 131 8.69 33.42 7.86
C SER A 131 9.46 34.37 8.79
N LEU A 132 8.79 34.99 9.77
CA LEU A 132 9.45 35.82 10.79
C LEU A 132 10.36 35.03 11.72
N LEU A 133 10.05 33.78 12.02
CA LEU A 133 10.90 32.95 12.87
C LEU A 133 12.33 32.82 12.30
N ALA A 134 12.52 32.84 10.98
CA ALA A 134 13.83 32.88 10.35
C ALA A 134 14.60 34.19 10.58
N THR A 135 13.90 35.27 10.93
CA THR A 135 14.47 36.61 11.12
C THR A 135 14.72 36.95 12.59
N LEU A 136 14.51 36.00 13.52
CA LEU A 136 14.63 36.23 14.97
C LEU A 136 15.79 35.47 15.59
N GLU A 137 16.57 36.13 16.43
CA GLU A 137 17.68 35.51 17.16
C GLU A 137 17.19 34.44 18.17
N SER A 138 16.03 34.69 18.79
CA SER A 138 15.32 33.76 19.66
C SER A 138 13.81 33.77 19.35
N PRO A 139 13.16 32.59 19.28
CA PRO A 139 11.73 32.47 18.99
C PRO A 139 10.85 32.71 20.24
N GLU A 140 11.17 33.74 21.04
CA GLU A 140 10.39 34.11 22.21
C GLU A 140 9.08 34.79 21.79
N ILE A 141 7.95 34.41 22.40
CA ILE A 141 6.60 34.88 22.01
C ILE A 141 6.51 36.41 21.98
N TYR A 142 7.06 37.11 22.97
CA TYR A 142 7.03 38.58 23.00
C TYR A 142 7.81 39.22 21.84
N ARG A 143 8.91 38.58 21.39
CA ARG A 143 9.70 39.04 20.23
C ARG A 143 8.95 38.80 18.93
N ILE A 144 8.35 37.62 18.78
CA ILE A 144 7.51 37.29 17.63
C ILE A 144 6.38 38.31 17.53
N LYS A 145 5.65 38.57 18.61
CA LYS A 145 4.54 39.54 18.64
C LYS A 145 5.00 40.96 18.29
N SER A 146 6.13 41.40 18.84
CA SER A 146 6.68 42.75 18.56
C SER A 146 7.12 42.88 17.11
N SER A 147 7.83 41.89 16.58
CA SER A 147 8.32 41.87 15.20
C SER A 147 7.19 41.70 14.18
N TYR A 148 6.14 40.95 14.53
CA TYR A 148 4.92 40.81 13.72
C TYR A 148 4.19 42.15 13.58
N LEU A 149 4.03 42.89 14.69
CA LEU A 149 3.43 44.21 14.66
C LEU A 149 4.26 45.21 13.84
N GLU A 150 5.59 45.19 13.99
CA GLU A 150 6.50 46.07 13.25
C GLU A 150 6.49 45.77 11.74
N CYS A 151 6.54 44.49 11.35
CA CYS A 151 6.65 44.08 9.96
C CYS A 151 5.33 44.18 9.19
N TYR A 152 4.19 43.92 9.85
CA TYR A 152 2.90 43.78 9.17
C TYR A 152 1.83 44.79 9.62
N SER A 153 2.09 45.61 10.65
CA SER A 153 1.10 46.55 11.21
C SER A 153 -0.20 45.88 11.65
N GLU A 154 -0.13 44.61 12.06
CA GLU A 154 -1.25 43.77 12.48
C GLU A 154 -0.96 43.18 13.87
N SER A 155 -1.99 42.83 14.64
CA SER A 155 -1.86 42.14 15.92
C SER A 155 -2.04 40.63 15.80
N ILE A 156 -1.38 39.90 16.69
CA ILE A 156 -1.46 38.43 16.81
C ILE A 156 -1.50 38.03 18.29
N THR A 157 -2.26 36.98 18.61
CA THR A 157 -2.37 36.45 19.98
C THR A 157 -1.27 35.44 20.31
N GLU A 158 -1.12 35.11 21.59
CA GLU A 158 -0.17 34.07 22.03
C GLU A 158 -0.61 32.69 21.52
N GLU A 159 -1.92 32.42 21.56
CA GLU A 159 -2.51 31.16 21.08
C GLU A 159 -2.28 30.99 19.58
N GLU A 160 -2.50 32.03 18.77
CA GLU A 160 -2.22 32.02 17.33
C GLU A 160 -0.73 31.76 17.05
N ILE A 161 0.19 32.38 17.79
CA ILE A 161 1.63 32.16 17.62
C ILE A 161 2.00 30.71 17.90
N LEU A 162 1.52 30.14 19.01
CA LEU A 162 1.84 28.76 19.40
C LEU A 162 1.27 27.75 18.40
N GLU A 163 0.03 27.94 17.97
CA GLU A 163 -0.62 27.12 16.95
C GLU A 163 0.18 27.17 15.64
N PHE A 164 0.41 28.38 15.11
CA PHE A 164 1.04 28.58 13.80
C PHE A 164 2.51 28.18 13.77
N ALA A 165 3.24 28.30 14.88
CA ALA A 165 4.63 27.87 14.95
C ALA A 165 4.76 26.34 15.00
N SER A 166 3.77 25.62 15.52
CA SER A 166 3.87 24.17 15.79
C SER A 166 3.73 23.26 14.57
N GLU A 167 3.30 23.79 13.43
CA GLU A 167 3.01 23.01 12.23
C GLU A 167 3.50 23.73 10.97
N GLY A 168 3.93 22.96 9.96
CA GLY A 168 4.24 23.51 8.65
C GLY A 168 3.00 24.02 7.91
N ALA A 169 3.22 24.79 6.85
CA ALA A 169 2.15 25.33 6.03
C ALA A 169 2.49 25.31 4.53
N PHE A 170 1.47 25.14 3.69
CA PHE A 170 1.60 25.08 2.23
C PHE A 170 1.24 26.44 1.63
N ILE A 171 2.16 26.99 0.85
CA ILE A 171 1.98 28.30 0.22
C ILE A 171 1.31 28.12 -1.13
N ASN A 172 0.29 28.93 -1.40
CA ASN A 172 -0.39 28.94 -2.69
C ASN A 172 0.59 29.26 -3.84
N HIS A 173 0.36 28.68 -5.01
CA HIS A 173 1.21 28.95 -6.17
C HIS A 173 1.05 30.40 -6.62
N SER A 174 2.05 31.22 -6.34
CA SER A 174 1.97 32.68 -6.48
C SER A 174 2.88 33.22 -7.58
N VAL A 175 2.35 34.18 -8.34
CA VAL A 175 3.11 34.86 -9.40
C VAL A 175 4.16 35.77 -8.78
N GLU A 176 3.92 36.31 -7.58
CA GLU A 176 4.89 37.16 -6.88
C GLU A 176 6.24 36.44 -6.65
N LEU A 177 6.22 35.20 -6.18
CA LEU A 177 7.44 34.43 -5.92
C LEU A 177 8.19 34.05 -7.21
N GLN A 178 7.50 33.99 -8.35
CA GLN A 178 8.07 33.56 -9.63
C GLN A 178 8.77 34.68 -10.40
N LYS A 179 8.34 35.93 -10.24
CA LYS A 179 8.89 37.08 -10.98
C LYS A 179 10.41 37.23 -10.84
N SER A 180 10.95 36.83 -9.70
CA SER A 180 12.38 36.95 -9.38
C SER A 180 13.17 35.64 -9.55
N ASN A 181 12.51 34.55 -10.01
CA ASN A 181 13.06 33.21 -10.07
C ASN A 181 12.48 32.43 -11.27
N GLU A 182 13.16 32.53 -12.43
CA GLU A 182 12.79 31.82 -13.66
C GLU A 182 12.75 30.30 -13.49
N ARG A 183 13.62 29.75 -12.63
CA ARG A 183 13.63 28.32 -12.31
C ARG A 183 12.34 27.91 -11.59
N LEU A 184 11.87 28.68 -10.62
CA LEU A 184 10.61 28.42 -9.92
C LEU A 184 9.41 28.47 -10.88
N PHE A 185 9.44 29.41 -11.84
CA PHE A 185 8.44 29.49 -12.91
C PHE A 185 8.43 28.24 -13.79
N CYS A 186 9.59 27.82 -14.32
CA CYS A 186 9.71 26.62 -15.15
C CYS A 186 9.24 25.35 -14.41
N GLN A 187 9.48 25.30 -13.10
CA GLN A 187 9.14 24.18 -12.22
C GLN A 187 7.68 24.18 -11.77
N LYS A 188 6.90 25.22 -12.13
CA LYS A 188 5.57 25.49 -11.55
C LYS A 188 5.61 25.33 -10.03
N GLY A 189 6.68 25.85 -9.44
CA GLY A 189 7.08 25.59 -8.08
C GLY A 189 6.35 26.50 -7.10
N THR A 190 6.20 25.97 -5.89
CA THR A 190 5.77 26.68 -4.69
C THR A 190 6.52 26.08 -3.49
N PHE A 191 6.19 26.47 -2.27
CA PHE A 191 6.88 26.00 -1.07
C PHE A 191 5.91 25.52 0.00
N ALA A 192 6.37 24.57 0.80
CA ALA A 192 5.94 24.49 2.19
C ALA A 192 6.96 25.22 3.06
N ILE A 193 6.50 25.85 4.14
CA ILE A 193 7.34 26.47 5.16
C ILE A 193 7.24 25.67 6.45
N CYS A 194 8.39 25.25 6.98
CA CYS A 194 8.45 24.41 8.17
C CYS A 194 8.19 25.20 9.46
N GLY A 195 7.46 24.55 10.37
CA GLY A 195 7.29 24.99 11.76
C GLY A 195 8.49 24.68 12.64
N ASN A 196 8.30 24.93 13.93
CA ASN A 196 9.25 24.71 15.00
C ASN A 196 8.67 23.75 16.03
N GLU A 197 9.52 23.03 16.75
CA GLU A 197 9.10 22.21 17.88
C GLU A 197 8.55 23.11 19.00
N VAL A 198 7.36 22.79 19.51
CA VAL A 198 6.71 23.53 20.61
C VAL A 198 6.52 22.59 21.79
N ILE A 199 7.12 22.94 22.93
CA ILE A 199 7.01 22.16 24.18
C ILE A 199 6.33 23.04 25.22
N GLY A 200 5.08 22.69 25.57
CA GLY A 200 4.25 23.51 26.43
C GLY A 200 3.96 24.87 25.78
N LYS A 201 4.49 25.95 26.37
CA LYS A 201 4.37 27.33 25.85
C LYS A 201 5.69 27.87 25.28
N GLU A 202 6.66 26.99 25.02
CA GLU A 202 7.98 27.38 24.54
C GLU A 202 8.20 26.88 23.11
N ILE A 203 8.53 27.80 22.21
CA ILE A 203 8.94 27.50 20.83
C ILE A 203 10.45 27.27 20.85
N LYS A 204 10.90 26.11 20.37
CA LYS A 204 12.32 25.77 20.27
C LYS A 204 12.89 26.23 18.93
N LYS A 205 14.22 26.34 18.84
CA LYS A 205 14.91 26.63 17.57
C LYS A 205 14.87 25.46 16.59
N SER A 206 14.58 24.23 17.04
CA SER A 206 14.44 23.05 16.20
C SER A 206 13.32 23.28 15.18
N VAL A 207 13.68 23.21 13.90
CA VAL A 207 12.74 23.29 12.78
C VAL A 207 12.24 21.89 12.48
N LEU A 208 10.91 21.72 12.39
CA LEU A 208 10.29 20.43 12.12
C LEU A 208 10.47 20.01 10.65
N PRO A 209 10.69 18.72 10.36
CA PRO A 209 10.58 18.23 8.99
C PRO A 209 9.12 18.35 8.51
N LEU A 210 8.91 18.40 7.20
CA LEU A 210 7.57 18.36 6.63
C LEU A 210 6.88 17.00 6.88
N ASP A 211 7.63 15.97 7.27
CA ASP A 211 7.10 14.65 7.65
C ASP A 211 6.12 14.70 8.83
N SER A 212 6.06 15.83 9.57
CA SER A 212 5.00 16.04 10.56
C SER A 212 3.60 16.09 9.92
N ILE A 213 3.53 16.36 8.61
CA ILE A 213 2.32 16.35 7.81
C ILE A 213 2.35 15.08 6.94
N GLU A 214 1.48 14.14 7.24
CA GLU A 214 1.42 12.86 6.52
C GLU A 214 0.98 13.11 5.06
N PRO A 215 1.71 12.59 4.06
CA PRO A 215 1.31 12.70 2.67
C PRO A 215 0.03 11.90 2.43
N THR A 216 -0.90 12.47 1.66
CA THR A 216 -2.13 11.78 1.22
C THR A 216 -1.83 10.54 0.39
N MET A 217 -0.73 10.56 -0.36
CA MET A 217 -0.24 9.38 -1.06
C MET A 217 1.25 9.51 -1.33
N ILE A 218 1.96 8.39 -1.24
CA ILE A 218 3.29 8.23 -1.81
C ILE A 218 3.18 7.33 -3.03
N ILE A 219 3.60 7.83 -4.19
CA ILE A 219 3.65 7.10 -5.44
C ILE A 219 5.11 6.80 -5.78
N ARG A 220 5.47 5.52 -5.73
CA ARG A 220 6.81 5.00 -6.01
C ARG A 220 6.95 4.66 -7.50
N VAL A 221 8.05 5.13 -8.09
CA VAL A 221 8.62 4.63 -9.34
C VAL A 221 9.78 3.69 -8.96
N PRO A 222 9.64 2.37 -9.17
CA PRO A 222 10.73 1.44 -8.89
C PRO A 222 11.96 1.80 -9.73
N PHE A 223 13.14 1.42 -9.24
CA PHE A 223 14.40 1.83 -9.85
C PHE A 223 14.46 1.36 -11.31
N GLU A 224 14.00 0.14 -11.52
CA GLU A 224 13.92 -0.58 -12.77
C GLU A 224 13.23 0.27 -13.86
N TYR A 225 12.24 1.09 -13.47
CA TYR A 225 11.44 1.91 -14.39
C TYR A 225 11.88 3.38 -14.47
N LYS A 226 12.79 3.87 -13.61
CA LYS A 226 13.18 5.30 -13.59
C LYS A 226 13.64 5.82 -14.94
N GLN A 227 14.50 5.08 -15.64
CA GLN A 227 14.98 5.50 -16.95
C GLN A 227 13.87 5.48 -18.01
N ALA A 228 13.00 4.46 -17.99
CA ALA A 228 11.88 4.37 -18.94
C ALA A 228 10.91 5.54 -18.75
N VAL A 229 10.53 5.85 -17.51
CA VAL A 229 9.68 6.99 -17.16
C VAL A 229 10.33 8.32 -17.52
N LYS A 230 11.63 8.50 -17.25
CA LYS A 230 12.36 9.72 -17.64
C LYS A 230 12.37 9.94 -19.15
N LYS A 231 12.60 8.87 -19.93
CA LYS A 231 12.55 8.91 -21.40
C LYS A 231 11.14 9.25 -21.90
N GLU A 232 10.10 8.70 -21.27
CA GLU A 232 8.71 8.99 -21.60
C GLU A 232 8.35 10.47 -21.34
N LEU A 233 8.78 11.03 -20.20
CA LEU A 233 8.62 12.44 -19.86
C LEU A 233 9.24 13.36 -20.92
N ASP A 234 10.47 13.06 -21.38
CA ASP A 234 11.13 13.83 -22.42
C ASP A 234 10.38 13.70 -23.77
N ALA A 235 10.16 12.47 -24.23
CA ALA A 235 9.66 12.21 -25.58
C ALA A 235 8.19 12.59 -25.79
N LYS A 236 7.31 12.39 -24.80
CA LYS A 236 5.87 12.65 -24.92
C LYS A 236 5.45 14.01 -24.36
N TYR A 237 6.11 14.49 -23.31
CA TYR A 237 5.66 15.66 -22.55
C TYR A 237 6.65 16.84 -22.61
N ASN A 238 7.81 16.67 -23.25
CA ASN A 238 8.88 17.67 -23.29
C ASN A 238 9.28 18.13 -21.89
N ILE A 239 9.41 17.18 -20.95
CA ILE A 239 9.88 17.42 -19.58
C ILE A 239 11.24 16.75 -19.42
N ASN A 240 12.28 17.58 -19.40
CA ASN A 240 13.68 17.20 -19.27
C ASN A 240 14.47 18.31 -18.54
N GLU A 241 15.75 18.06 -18.27
CA GLU A 241 16.65 18.97 -17.56
C GLU A 241 16.61 20.39 -18.12
N THR A 242 16.60 20.56 -19.44
CA THR A 242 16.65 21.89 -20.09
C THR A 242 15.35 22.69 -19.95
N THR A 243 14.22 22.01 -19.75
CA THR A 243 12.92 22.63 -19.52
C THR A 243 12.65 22.93 -18.04
N ILE A 244 13.34 22.23 -17.14
CA ILE A 244 13.18 22.34 -15.69
C ILE A 244 14.22 23.29 -15.08
N TYR A 245 15.42 23.34 -15.67
CA TYR A 245 16.55 24.16 -15.23
C TYR A 245 16.96 25.10 -16.37
N PRO A 246 16.59 26.40 -16.32
CA PRO A 246 16.88 27.34 -17.40
C PRO A 246 18.39 27.65 -17.55
N GLU A 247 19.20 27.28 -16.56
CA GLU A 247 20.62 27.59 -16.54
C GLU A 247 21.40 26.75 -17.59
N PHE A 248 22.32 27.39 -18.32
CA PHE A 248 23.09 26.75 -19.40
C PHE A 248 23.79 25.40 -19.05
N PRO A 249 24.28 25.16 -17.82
CA PRO A 249 24.81 23.85 -17.43
C PRO A 249 23.83 22.69 -17.64
N SER A 250 22.52 22.91 -17.52
CA SER A 250 21.49 21.87 -17.70
C SER A 250 21.51 21.29 -19.13
N VAL A 251 21.80 22.12 -20.13
CA VAL A 251 21.94 21.72 -21.53
C VAL A 251 23.11 20.77 -21.71
N ALA A 252 24.25 21.07 -21.05
CA ALA A 252 25.41 20.21 -21.11
C ALA A 252 25.14 18.84 -20.46
N ASP A 253 24.46 18.82 -19.31
CA ASP A 253 24.14 17.58 -18.61
C ASP A 253 23.13 16.72 -19.38
N TYR A 254 22.09 17.33 -19.97
CA TYR A 254 21.14 16.66 -20.85
C TYR A 254 21.83 15.99 -22.05
N LEU A 255 22.72 16.71 -22.75
CA LEU A 255 23.41 16.17 -23.92
C LEU A 255 24.38 15.03 -23.56
N LYS A 256 25.10 15.15 -22.44
CA LYS A 256 25.98 14.08 -21.95
C LYS A 256 25.18 12.81 -21.68
N GLU A 257 24.05 12.90 -20.99
CA GLU A 257 23.22 11.73 -20.69
C GLU A 257 22.62 11.12 -21.96
N LYS A 258 22.06 11.96 -22.84
CA LYS A 258 21.38 11.52 -24.08
C LYS A 258 22.26 10.69 -25.00
N TYR A 259 23.54 11.06 -25.12
CA TYR A 259 24.50 10.36 -25.99
C TYR A 259 25.42 9.39 -25.23
N LYS A 260 25.21 9.21 -23.91
CA LYS A 260 25.96 8.24 -23.10
C LYS A 260 25.65 6.83 -23.59
N ARG A 261 26.67 6.12 -24.05
CA ARG A 261 26.58 4.68 -24.31
C ARG A 261 26.75 3.92 -23.00
N VAL A 262 25.89 2.94 -22.76
CA VAL A 262 26.00 2.00 -21.65
C VAL A 262 26.25 0.62 -22.24
N ASP A 263 27.40 0.03 -21.92
CA ASP A 263 27.69 -1.35 -22.27
C ASP A 263 27.23 -2.24 -21.11
N PHE A 264 26.24 -3.10 -21.35
CA PHE A 264 25.67 -4.01 -20.34
C PHE A 264 26.22 -5.43 -20.54
N ASN A 265 26.77 -6.02 -19.47
CA ASN A 265 27.12 -7.44 -19.44
C ASN A 265 26.10 -8.22 -18.59
N MET A 266 25.54 -9.27 -19.19
CA MET A 266 24.54 -10.16 -18.60
C MET A 266 25.14 -11.20 -17.66
N ASP A 267 26.47 -11.38 -17.64
CA ASP A 267 27.12 -12.38 -16.80
C ASP A 267 26.85 -12.14 -15.29
N ASP A 268 26.50 -13.22 -14.59
CA ASP A 268 26.19 -13.25 -13.16
C ASP A 268 25.11 -12.24 -12.72
N THR A 269 24.16 -11.92 -13.61
CA THR A 269 23.06 -11.00 -13.32
C THR A 269 21.80 -11.68 -12.76
N TYR A 270 21.64 -12.99 -12.99
CA TYR A 270 20.49 -13.78 -12.53
C TYR A 270 20.86 -15.25 -12.26
N ASN A 271 19.99 -15.94 -11.53
CA ASN A 271 20.00 -17.40 -11.35
C ASN A 271 18.67 -17.99 -11.79
N ILE A 272 18.70 -19.15 -12.46
CA ILE A 272 17.49 -19.97 -12.71
C ILE A 272 17.29 -20.88 -11.50
N LEU A 273 16.16 -20.75 -10.82
CA LEU A 273 15.84 -21.54 -9.62
C LEU A 273 14.94 -22.74 -9.92
N GLU A 274 13.99 -22.59 -10.85
CA GLU A 274 13.05 -23.66 -11.19
C GLU A 274 12.91 -23.78 -12.71
N VAL A 275 12.88 -25.02 -13.21
CA VAL A 275 12.51 -25.37 -14.58
C VAL A 275 11.52 -26.53 -14.49
N GLU A 276 10.27 -26.29 -14.86
CA GLU A 276 9.19 -27.24 -14.75
C GLU A 276 8.65 -27.63 -16.13
N ASP A 277 8.52 -28.93 -16.38
CA ASP A 277 7.82 -29.46 -17.55
C ASP A 277 6.30 -29.46 -17.28
N ILE A 278 5.59 -28.58 -17.98
CA ILE A 278 4.13 -28.44 -17.90
C ILE A 278 3.46 -28.85 -19.20
N SER A 279 4.08 -29.77 -19.92
CA SER A 279 3.58 -30.33 -21.17
C SER A 279 2.25 -31.06 -20.98
N HIS A 280 1.44 -31.06 -22.03
CA HIS A 280 0.24 -31.90 -22.13
C HIS A 280 0.30 -32.70 -23.42
N VAL A 281 -0.61 -33.66 -23.59
CA VAL A 281 -0.62 -34.53 -24.77
C VAL A 281 -0.65 -33.68 -26.05
N GLY A 282 0.42 -33.78 -26.84
CA GLY A 282 0.56 -33.10 -28.14
C GLY A 282 1.25 -31.74 -28.13
N VAL A 283 1.73 -31.23 -26.99
CA VAL A 283 2.40 -29.91 -26.90
C VAL A 283 3.49 -29.90 -25.83
N LYS A 284 4.70 -29.46 -26.20
CA LYS A 284 5.83 -29.33 -25.27
C LYS A 284 5.86 -27.95 -24.63
N ARG A 285 5.91 -27.90 -23.31
CA ARG A 285 5.73 -26.65 -22.56
C ARG A 285 6.65 -26.64 -21.35
N CYS A 286 7.31 -25.52 -21.10
CA CYS A 286 8.12 -25.36 -19.89
C CYS A 286 7.87 -24.02 -19.19
N SER A 287 7.89 -24.06 -17.86
CA SER A 287 7.86 -22.89 -16.98
C SER A 287 9.23 -22.70 -16.35
N ILE A 288 9.76 -21.48 -16.37
CA ILE A 288 11.10 -21.15 -15.87
C ILE A 288 10.97 -20.03 -14.85
N VAL A 289 11.62 -20.17 -13.70
CA VAL A 289 11.68 -19.13 -12.67
C VAL A 289 13.12 -18.67 -12.51
N ALA A 290 13.32 -17.36 -12.65
CA ALA A 290 14.62 -16.71 -12.49
C ALA A 290 14.58 -15.62 -11.42
N VAL A 291 15.69 -15.46 -10.71
CA VAL A 291 15.88 -14.45 -9.67
C VAL A 291 17.07 -13.58 -10.02
N LEU A 292 16.91 -12.27 -9.92
CA LEU A 292 18.00 -11.33 -10.17
C LEU A 292 19.00 -11.32 -9.02
N ASN A 293 20.29 -11.20 -9.36
CA ASN A 293 21.41 -11.06 -8.43
C ASN A 293 21.88 -9.61 -8.31
N LYS A 294 21.42 -8.73 -9.21
CA LYS A 294 21.80 -7.33 -9.29
C LYS A 294 20.57 -6.46 -9.55
N VAL A 295 20.63 -5.22 -9.08
CA VAL A 295 19.64 -4.18 -9.39
C VAL A 295 19.90 -3.66 -10.81
N LEU A 296 18.91 -3.77 -11.69
CA LEU A 296 19.00 -3.55 -13.14
C LEU A 296 17.85 -2.68 -13.65
N LEU A 297 18.02 -2.07 -14.82
CA LEU A 297 16.96 -1.33 -15.52
C LEU A 297 16.01 -2.30 -16.22
N ILE A 298 14.77 -1.87 -16.47
CA ILE A 298 13.72 -2.73 -17.01
C ILE A 298 14.06 -3.33 -18.38
N GLU A 299 14.76 -2.59 -19.24
CA GLU A 299 15.21 -3.08 -20.55
C GLU A 299 16.29 -4.18 -20.40
N GLU A 300 17.22 -4.03 -19.45
CA GLU A 300 18.24 -5.04 -19.16
C GLU A 300 17.61 -6.34 -18.65
N ILE A 301 16.58 -6.22 -17.80
CA ILE A 301 15.84 -7.37 -17.29
C ILE A 301 15.02 -8.04 -18.41
N LYS A 302 14.47 -7.26 -19.33
CA LYS A 302 13.77 -7.77 -20.50
C LYS A 302 14.71 -8.59 -21.39
N ASP A 303 15.93 -8.09 -21.62
CA ASP A 303 16.95 -8.82 -22.39
C ASP A 303 17.35 -10.14 -21.71
N ILE A 304 17.48 -10.16 -20.38
CA ILE A 304 17.66 -11.39 -19.60
C ILE A 304 16.53 -12.38 -19.87
N GLY A 305 15.27 -11.92 -19.82
CA GLY A 305 14.12 -12.78 -20.09
C GLY A 305 14.11 -13.35 -21.52
N ILE A 306 14.51 -12.55 -22.52
CA ILE A 306 14.67 -13.01 -23.91
C ILE A 306 15.75 -14.11 -23.97
N GLN A 307 16.90 -13.88 -23.35
CA GLN A 307 18.00 -14.86 -23.32
C GLN A 307 17.54 -16.19 -22.70
N ILE A 308 16.84 -16.13 -21.56
CA ILE A 308 16.30 -17.32 -20.91
C ILE A 308 15.33 -18.03 -21.84
N ILE A 309 14.35 -17.34 -22.42
CA ILE A 309 13.39 -17.96 -23.33
C ILE A 309 14.09 -18.64 -24.51
N ASP A 310 15.09 -17.99 -25.10
CA ASP A 310 15.80 -18.49 -26.27
C ASP A 310 16.60 -19.77 -25.99
N GLN A 311 17.08 -19.96 -24.74
CA GLN A 311 17.72 -21.21 -24.32
C GLN A 311 16.76 -22.41 -24.39
N TYR A 312 15.47 -22.21 -24.15
CA TYR A 312 14.49 -23.31 -24.02
C TYR A 312 13.51 -23.42 -25.20
N ARG A 313 13.41 -22.39 -26.05
CA ARG A 313 12.45 -22.39 -27.17
C ARG A 313 12.74 -23.42 -28.26
N MET A 314 13.98 -23.91 -28.35
CA MET A 314 14.37 -24.92 -29.35
C MET A 314 13.72 -26.29 -29.11
N THR A 315 13.49 -26.65 -27.85
CA THR A 315 12.94 -27.95 -27.44
C THR A 315 11.46 -27.90 -27.04
N ASN A 316 10.89 -26.70 -26.92
CA ASN A 316 9.52 -26.47 -26.47
C ASN A 316 8.68 -25.77 -27.55
N ASP A 317 7.36 -25.90 -27.44
CA ASP A 317 6.38 -25.17 -28.25
C ASP A 317 5.88 -23.92 -27.52
N VAL A 318 5.91 -23.92 -26.20
CA VAL A 318 5.57 -22.79 -25.33
C VAL A 318 6.60 -22.68 -24.20
N VAL A 319 7.10 -21.47 -23.96
CA VAL A 319 8.02 -21.18 -22.86
C VAL A 319 7.44 -20.02 -22.05
N TRP A 320 7.40 -20.17 -20.73
CA TRP A 320 7.17 -19.04 -19.81
C TRP A 320 8.40 -18.79 -18.96
N VAL A 321 8.65 -17.52 -18.68
CA VAL A 321 9.67 -17.08 -17.73
C VAL A 321 9.04 -16.15 -16.70
N TYR A 322 9.30 -16.40 -15.43
CA TYR A 322 8.89 -15.59 -14.30
C TYR A 322 10.15 -15.02 -13.64
N ILE A 323 10.25 -13.70 -13.56
CA ILE A 323 11.45 -13.03 -13.03
C ILE A 323 11.08 -12.34 -11.72
N ALA A 324 11.69 -12.76 -10.61
CA ALA A 324 11.63 -12.09 -9.32
C ALA A 324 12.84 -11.17 -9.11
N LYS A 325 12.65 -10.09 -8.36
CA LYS A 325 13.70 -9.11 -8.06
C LYS A 325 14.76 -9.66 -7.10
N ASN A 326 14.38 -10.53 -6.17
CA ASN A 326 15.28 -11.18 -5.21
C ASN A 326 14.66 -12.49 -4.67
N GLY A 327 15.35 -13.14 -3.72
CA GLY A 327 14.91 -14.39 -3.11
C GLY A 327 13.61 -14.28 -2.30
N ASP A 328 13.41 -13.18 -1.57
CA ASP A 328 12.18 -12.94 -0.80
C ASP A 328 10.97 -12.81 -1.74
N ASP A 329 11.14 -12.09 -2.86
CA ASP A 329 10.13 -11.99 -3.91
C ASP A 329 9.86 -13.35 -4.59
N TYR A 330 10.87 -14.21 -4.72
CA TYR A 330 10.68 -15.58 -5.19
C TYR A 330 9.85 -16.42 -4.22
N ILE A 331 10.14 -16.36 -2.92
CA ILE A 331 9.40 -17.09 -1.88
C ILE A 331 7.92 -16.69 -1.91
N MET A 332 7.64 -15.39 -2.02
CA MET A 332 6.27 -14.87 -2.09
C MET A 332 5.63 -14.99 -3.47
N ARG A 333 6.33 -15.57 -4.47
CA ARG A 333 5.90 -15.63 -5.87
C ARG A 333 5.51 -14.25 -6.42
N ASN A 334 6.16 -13.21 -5.92
CA ASN A 334 5.99 -11.80 -6.24
C ASN A 334 6.78 -11.42 -7.49
N TRP A 335 6.30 -11.89 -8.64
CA TRP A 335 6.97 -11.68 -9.91
C TRP A 335 7.00 -10.20 -10.29
N MET A 336 8.14 -9.73 -10.80
CA MET A 336 8.26 -8.40 -11.37
C MET A 336 7.85 -8.41 -12.85
N ILE A 337 8.28 -9.43 -13.58
CA ILE A 337 8.01 -9.61 -15.02
C ILE A 337 7.62 -11.06 -15.27
N ARG A 338 6.63 -11.24 -16.15
CA ARG A 338 6.30 -12.53 -16.76
C ARG A 338 6.50 -12.41 -18.26
N GLY A 339 7.31 -13.31 -18.83
CA GLY A 339 7.55 -13.43 -20.25
C GLY A 339 6.95 -14.73 -20.80
N GLN A 340 6.52 -14.71 -22.05
CA GLN A 340 5.97 -15.87 -22.74
C GLN A 340 6.42 -15.86 -24.20
N TRP A 341 6.76 -17.04 -24.71
CA TRP A 341 6.97 -17.27 -26.13
C TRP A 341 6.14 -18.47 -26.57
N ILE A 342 5.52 -18.34 -27.73
CA ILE A 342 4.68 -19.36 -28.35
C ILE A 342 5.22 -19.58 -29.75
N ARG A 343 5.52 -20.84 -30.08
CA ARG A 343 5.92 -21.22 -31.44
C ARG A 343 4.83 -20.81 -32.43
N GLU A 344 5.24 -20.07 -33.45
CA GLU A 344 4.31 -19.52 -34.45
C GLU A 344 3.49 -20.62 -35.13
N SER A 345 4.16 -21.71 -35.50
CA SER A 345 3.61 -22.89 -36.18
C SER A 345 2.80 -23.84 -35.29
N LEU A 346 2.63 -23.55 -34.00
CA LEU A 346 1.81 -24.37 -33.12
C LEU A 346 0.34 -24.36 -33.55
N ASP A 347 -0.33 -25.51 -33.52
CA ASP A 347 -1.77 -25.62 -33.79
C ASP A 347 -2.54 -24.68 -32.84
N PRO A 348 -3.45 -23.83 -33.35
CA PRO A 348 -4.22 -22.90 -32.54
C PRO A 348 -4.94 -23.52 -31.34
N ARG A 349 -5.33 -24.80 -31.41
CA ARG A 349 -5.98 -25.52 -30.31
C ARG A 349 -5.07 -25.73 -29.08
N PHE A 350 -3.75 -25.71 -29.29
CA PHE A 350 -2.75 -25.85 -28.22
C PHE A 350 -2.14 -24.50 -27.81
N LYS A 351 -2.49 -23.40 -28.49
CA LYS A 351 -1.98 -22.08 -28.12
C LYS A 351 -2.62 -21.62 -26.81
N PRO A 352 -1.82 -21.28 -25.78
CA PRO A 352 -2.36 -20.68 -24.56
C PRO A 352 -2.88 -19.27 -24.82
N HIS A 353 -3.67 -18.78 -23.87
CA HIS A 353 -3.97 -17.36 -23.78
C HIS A 353 -2.67 -16.56 -23.60
N LEU A 354 -2.64 -15.38 -24.22
CA LEU A 354 -1.55 -14.44 -24.07
C LEU A 354 -1.56 -13.88 -22.66
N ILE A 355 -0.39 -13.86 -22.02
CA ILE A 355 -0.27 -13.29 -20.67
C ILE A 355 -0.26 -11.75 -20.67
N GLY A 356 0.02 -11.14 -21.83
CA GLY A 356 0.18 -9.70 -21.98
C GLY A 356 0.40 -9.28 -23.44
N GLU A 357 1.19 -8.23 -23.64
CA GLU A 357 1.38 -7.59 -24.95
C GLU A 357 2.51 -8.23 -25.74
N VAL A 358 2.32 -8.37 -27.06
CA VAL A 358 3.33 -8.91 -27.98
C VAL A 358 4.28 -7.79 -28.40
N ASP A 359 5.58 -7.99 -28.25
CA ASP A 359 6.59 -7.05 -28.70
C ASP A 359 7.00 -7.25 -30.17
N LYS A 360 7.87 -6.37 -30.67
CA LYS A 360 8.35 -6.38 -32.07
C LYS A 360 9.09 -7.66 -32.47
N LEU A 361 9.59 -8.42 -31.50
CA LEU A 361 10.33 -9.67 -31.73
C LEU A 361 9.45 -10.91 -31.51
N GLY A 362 8.16 -10.73 -31.18
CA GLY A 362 7.20 -11.80 -30.98
C GLY A 362 7.17 -12.39 -29.57
N TYR A 363 7.89 -11.80 -28.61
CA TYR A 363 7.79 -12.19 -27.19
C TYR A 363 6.60 -11.47 -26.54
N ILE A 364 5.93 -12.15 -25.62
CA ILE A 364 4.76 -11.65 -24.91
C ILE A 364 5.16 -11.28 -23.49
N TRP A 365 4.83 -10.07 -23.05
CA TRP A 365 5.26 -9.55 -21.76
C TRP A 365 4.10 -9.06 -20.90
N ARG A 366 4.20 -9.36 -19.60
CA ARG A 366 3.37 -8.78 -18.55
C ARG A 366 4.27 -8.24 -17.44
N PHE A 367 4.16 -6.94 -17.21
CA PHE A 367 4.87 -6.21 -16.17
C PHE A 367 3.94 -6.03 -14.97
N GLU A 368 4.34 -6.50 -13.79
CA GLU A 368 3.49 -6.38 -12.60
C GLU A 368 3.51 -4.94 -12.05
N LYS A 369 2.33 -4.48 -11.63
CA LYS A 369 2.08 -3.06 -11.30
C LYS A 369 2.25 -2.72 -9.82
N SER A 370 2.55 -3.71 -8.97
CA SER A 370 2.60 -3.54 -7.52
C SER A 370 3.68 -4.36 -6.82
N TYR A 371 4.55 -5.07 -7.56
CA TYR A 371 5.53 -5.99 -6.96
C TYR A 371 6.43 -5.27 -5.93
N SER A 372 6.87 -4.04 -6.21
CA SER A 372 7.73 -3.27 -5.30
C SER A 372 7.01 -2.85 -4.02
N THR A 373 5.74 -2.44 -4.10
CA THR A 373 4.96 -2.11 -2.89
C THR A 373 4.50 -3.34 -2.13
N MET A 374 4.32 -4.48 -2.82
CA MET A 374 4.04 -5.76 -2.18
C MET A 374 5.26 -6.31 -1.45
N ALA A 375 6.48 -6.09 -1.97
CA ALA A 375 7.70 -6.44 -1.28
C ALA A 375 7.79 -5.76 0.10
N ASP A 376 7.50 -4.45 0.19
CA ASP A 376 7.43 -3.73 1.48
C ASP A 376 6.37 -4.33 2.41
N TYR A 377 5.19 -4.67 1.86
CA TYR A 377 4.13 -5.30 2.64
C TYR A 377 4.56 -6.67 3.19
N TYR A 378 5.22 -7.49 2.36
CA TYR A 378 5.71 -8.80 2.80
C TYR A 378 6.79 -8.68 3.87
N ASP A 379 7.72 -7.75 3.69
CA ASP A 379 8.79 -7.48 4.65
C ASP A 379 8.24 -7.07 6.02
N GLU A 380 7.21 -6.21 6.03
CA GLU A 380 6.67 -5.64 7.27
C GLU A 380 5.62 -6.52 7.95
N TYR A 381 4.77 -7.21 7.19
CA TYR A 381 3.55 -7.86 7.71
C TYR A 381 3.49 -9.38 7.53
N VAL A 382 4.32 -9.97 6.67
CA VAL A 382 4.20 -11.40 6.31
C VAL A 382 5.38 -12.23 6.78
N PHE A 383 6.61 -11.73 6.63
CA PHE A 383 7.75 -12.47 7.10
C PHE A 383 7.91 -12.40 8.63
N THR A 384 8.11 -13.56 9.24
CA THR A 384 8.22 -13.71 10.70
C THR A 384 9.52 -14.41 11.07
N ASP A 385 10.02 -14.18 12.29
CA ASP A 385 11.19 -14.89 12.82
C ASP A 385 10.97 -16.41 12.86
N ASP A 386 11.95 -17.17 12.39
CA ASP A 386 11.86 -18.63 12.25
C ASP A 386 11.57 -19.36 13.58
N LYS A 387 12.08 -18.85 14.71
CA LYS A 387 11.84 -19.46 16.03
C LYS A 387 10.40 -19.26 16.48
N ILE A 388 9.86 -18.08 16.18
CA ILE A 388 8.45 -17.76 16.42
C ILE A 388 7.57 -18.67 15.57
N LEU A 389 7.83 -18.74 14.26
CA LEU A 389 7.08 -19.58 13.32
C LEU A 389 7.08 -21.04 13.75
N PHE A 390 8.26 -21.60 14.03
CA PHE A 390 8.38 -22.98 14.50
C PHE A 390 7.57 -23.22 15.77
N THR A 391 7.68 -22.32 16.74
CA THR A 391 7.04 -22.51 18.06
C THR A 391 5.52 -22.39 17.97
N GLN A 392 5.00 -21.41 17.23
CA GLN A 392 3.56 -21.25 17.02
C GLN A 392 2.96 -22.44 16.28
N ASN A 393 3.60 -22.90 15.20
CA ASN A 393 3.15 -24.07 14.46
C ASN A 393 3.19 -25.34 15.31
N MET A 394 4.29 -25.60 16.03
CA MET A 394 4.41 -26.79 16.87
C MET A 394 3.42 -26.82 18.05
N LYS A 395 3.26 -25.72 18.79
CA LYS A 395 2.29 -25.67 19.90
C LYS A 395 0.85 -25.85 19.40
N THR A 396 0.53 -25.25 18.26
CA THR A 396 -0.80 -25.39 17.63
C THR A 396 -1.02 -26.82 17.10
N PHE A 397 0.04 -27.46 16.61
CA PHE A 397 0.00 -28.87 16.19
C PHE A 397 -0.17 -29.83 17.38
N GLU A 398 0.45 -29.54 18.53
CA GLU A 398 0.23 -30.28 19.78
C GLU A 398 -1.24 -30.22 20.23
N GLU A 399 -1.94 -29.11 19.97
CA GLU A 399 -3.38 -28.97 20.19
C GLU A 399 -4.22 -29.74 19.14
N LEU A 400 -3.78 -29.79 17.88
CA LEU A 400 -4.46 -30.49 16.79
C LEU A 400 -4.30 -32.03 16.87
N GLU A 401 -3.16 -32.51 17.36
CA GLU A 401 -2.76 -33.92 17.36
C GLU A 401 -3.80 -34.87 18.00
N PRO A 402 -4.45 -34.55 19.14
CA PRO A 402 -5.54 -35.35 19.69
C PRO A 402 -6.72 -35.52 18.73
N HIS A 403 -7.06 -34.48 17.96
CA HIS A 403 -8.15 -34.54 16.98
C HIS A 403 -7.79 -35.45 15.80
N TYR A 404 -6.57 -35.32 15.28
CA TYR A 404 -6.04 -36.19 14.24
C TYR A 404 -6.07 -37.67 14.66
N ASN A 405 -5.56 -37.96 15.86
CA ASN A 405 -5.50 -39.33 16.38
C ASN A 405 -6.88 -39.96 16.55
N TYR A 406 -7.86 -39.19 17.03
CA TYR A 406 -9.25 -39.67 17.13
C TYR A 406 -9.84 -39.98 15.75
N ILE A 407 -9.70 -39.07 14.79
CA ILE A 407 -10.22 -39.23 13.42
C ILE A 407 -9.61 -40.48 12.76
N LEU A 408 -8.30 -40.66 12.88
CA LEU A 408 -7.60 -41.83 12.33
C LEU A 408 -8.12 -43.12 12.98
N SER A 409 -8.20 -43.16 14.31
CA SER A 409 -8.68 -44.33 15.06
C SER A 409 -10.11 -44.71 14.67
N ALA A 410 -11.03 -43.74 14.58
CA ALA A 410 -12.43 -43.98 14.21
C ALA A 410 -12.57 -44.49 12.77
N PHE A 411 -11.72 -44.01 11.85
CA PHE A 411 -11.71 -44.50 10.47
C PHE A 411 -11.17 -45.93 10.36
N GLU A 412 -10.09 -46.23 11.09
CA GLU A 412 -9.45 -47.55 11.10
C GLU A 412 -10.34 -48.62 11.79
N SER A 413 -11.07 -48.25 12.84
CA SER A 413 -12.05 -49.14 13.50
C SER A 413 -13.28 -49.42 12.63
N GLY A 414 -13.51 -48.62 11.59
CA GLY A 414 -14.67 -48.73 10.70
C GLY A 414 -15.94 -48.08 11.24
N GLU A 415 -15.85 -47.31 12.33
CA GLU A 415 -16.96 -46.65 13.02
C GLU A 415 -17.31 -45.31 12.35
N MET A 416 -17.80 -45.38 11.11
CA MET A 416 -18.12 -44.18 10.31
C MET A 416 -19.15 -43.25 10.98
N LYS A 417 -20.04 -43.79 11.84
CA LYS A 417 -21.03 -42.97 12.57
C LYS A 417 -20.38 -42.11 13.66
N ASP A 418 -19.36 -42.61 14.32
CA ASP A 418 -18.65 -41.88 15.35
C ASP A 418 -17.82 -40.75 14.72
N LEU A 419 -17.26 -41.02 13.54
CA LEU A 419 -16.60 -40.00 12.73
C LEU A 419 -17.59 -38.91 12.24
N GLU A 420 -18.81 -39.27 11.84
CA GLU A 420 -19.87 -38.32 11.49
C GLU A 420 -20.29 -37.46 12.69
N PHE A 421 -20.46 -38.06 13.87
CA PHE A 421 -20.82 -37.35 15.10
C PHE A 421 -19.72 -36.38 15.53
N TYR A 422 -18.46 -36.85 15.49
CA TYR A 422 -17.31 -36.01 15.80
C TYR A 422 -17.17 -34.82 14.86
N ALA A 423 -17.39 -35.03 13.56
CA ALA A 423 -17.37 -33.97 12.55
C ALA A 423 -18.48 -32.93 12.76
N PHE A 424 -19.62 -33.32 13.32
CA PHE A 424 -20.69 -32.39 13.66
C PHE A 424 -20.24 -31.41 14.75
N ASP A 425 -19.59 -31.92 15.81
CA ASP A 425 -19.17 -31.11 16.96
C ASP A 425 -17.86 -30.33 16.72
N ASN A 426 -16.94 -30.86 15.90
CA ASN A 426 -15.56 -30.37 15.84
C ASN A 426 -15.15 -29.73 14.50
N ALA A 427 -16.03 -29.67 13.49
CA ALA A 427 -15.67 -29.07 12.20
C ALA A 427 -15.14 -27.64 12.33
N SER A 428 -15.82 -26.79 13.09
CA SER A 428 -15.38 -25.40 13.30
C SER A 428 -14.03 -25.29 14.01
N VAL A 429 -13.66 -26.28 14.82
CA VAL A 429 -12.38 -26.32 15.54
C VAL A 429 -11.24 -26.64 14.56
N ILE A 430 -11.43 -27.63 13.68
CA ILE A 430 -10.43 -27.96 12.65
C ILE A 430 -10.26 -26.82 11.64
N THR A 431 -11.34 -26.18 11.22
CA THR A 431 -11.25 -24.99 10.35
C THR A 431 -10.44 -23.87 11.03
N LYS A 432 -10.59 -23.67 12.35
CA LYS A 432 -9.77 -22.69 13.09
C LYS A 432 -8.28 -23.04 13.09
N PHE A 433 -7.91 -24.32 13.17
CA PHE A 433 -6.51 -24.74 13.06
C PHE A 433 -5.95 -24.46 11.66
N PHE A 434 -6.71 -24.79 10.61
CA PHE A 434 -6.33 -24.48 9.22
C PHE A 434 -6.06 -22.99 9.03
N LEU A 435 -6.99 -22.13 9.47
CA LEU A 435 -6.83 -20.67 9.39
C LEU A 435 -5.61 -20.19 10.20
N LYS A 436 -5.44 -20.68 11.43
CA LYS A 436 -4.30 -20.32 12.29
C LYS A 436 -2.96 -20.61 11.61
N PHE A 437 -2.79 -21.78 11.00
CA PHE A 437 -1.54 -22.14 10.33
C PHE A 437 -1.23 -21.24 9.14
N GLY A 438 -2.21 -21.00 8.26
CA GLY A 438 -2.04 -20.10 7.11
C GLY A 438 -1.78 -18.65 7.52
N ASP A 439 -2.21 -18.27 8.72
CA ASP A 439 -2.05 -16.93 9.24
C ASP A 439 -0.64 -16.65 9.81
N TYR A 440 0.13 -17.65 10.29
CA TYR A 440 1.38 -17.39 11.06
C TYR A 440 2.49 -16.64 10.32
N GLY A 441 2.42 -16.56 8.99
CA GLY A 441 3.38 -15.87 8.14
C GLY A 441 4.42 -16.82 7.54
N TYR A 442 5.47 -16.24 6.96
CA TYR A 442 6.46 -16.95 6.15
C TYR A 442 7.87 -16.75 6.67
N SER A 443 8.72 -17.74 6.47
CA SER A 443 10.17 -17.65 6.64
C SER A 443 10.83 -17.07 5.39
N ARG A 444 12.02 -16.48 5.53
CA ARG A 444 12.92 -16.18 4.40
C ARG A 444 13.71 -17.40 3.90
N ASN A 445 13.45 -18.58 4.46
CA ASN A 445 14.01 -19.84 4.01
C ASN A 445 12.93 -20.69 3.33
N ASP A 446 13.04 -20.85 2.01
CA ASP A 446 12.09 -21.62 1.19
C ASP A 446 11.94 -23.08 1.65
N GLU A 447 13.05 -23.75 2.00
CA GLU A 447 13.00 -25.13 2.50
C GLU A 447 12.31 -25.21 3.86
N PHE A 448 12.46 -24.18 4.70
CA PHE A 448 11.74 -24.14 5.97
C PHE A 448 10.24 -23.91 5.76
N ASN A 449 9.86 -23.05 4.80
CA ASN A 449 8.45 -22.88 4.42
C ASN A 449 7.84 -24.19 3.90
N LYS A 450 8.57 -24.99 3.10
CA LYS A 450 8.11 -26.32 2.66
C LYS A 450 7.85 -27.26 3.85
N TYR A 451 8.64 -27.14 4.92
CA TYR A 451 8.39 -27.85 6.16
C TYR A 451 7.16 -27.32 6.90
N LEU A 452 7.05 -26.00 7.09
CA LEU A 452 5.91 -25.35 7.75
C LEU A 452 4.57 -25.63 7.03
N ASN A 453 4.58 -25.76 5.70
CA ASN A 453 3.37 -26.09 4.93
C ASN A 453 2.75 -27.42 5.35
N ASN A 454 3.54 -28.39 5.86
CA ASN A 454 2.97 -29.67 6.32
C ASN A 454 1.94 -29.47 7.44
N PHE A 455 2.07 -28.44 8.28
CA PHE A 455 1.13 -28.16 9.37
C PHE A 455 -0.25 -27.77 8.84
N GLU A 456 -0.27 -26.83 7.88
CA GLU A 456 -1.49 -26.40 7.19
C GLU A 456 -2.13 -27.56 6.41
N GLU A 457 -1.34 -28.38 5.71
CA GLU A 457 -1.83 -29.53 4.94
C GLU A 457 -2.53 -30.58 5.82
N VAL A 458 -2.02 -30.87 7.03
CA VAL A 458 -2.72 -31.76 7.97
C VAL A 458 -4.11 -31.20 8.29
N ALA A 459 -4.19 -29.92 8.67
CA ALA A 459 -5.47 -29.29 9.00
C ALA A 459 -6.41 -29.21 7.78
N LEU A 460 -5.90 -28.88 6.60
CA LEU A 460 -6.63 -28.82 5.34
C LEU A 460 -7.27 -30.17 4.99
N HIS A 461 -6.50 -31.26 5.08
CA HIS A 461 -7.02 -32.59 4.76
C HIS A 461 -8.05 -33.08 5.79
N LEU A 462 -7.89 -32.73 7.07
CA LEU A 462 -8.90 -33.00 8.09
C LEU A 462 -10.17 -32.16 7.89
N ASP A 463 -10.05 -30.90 7.46
CA ASP A 463 -11.20 -30.04 7.15
C ASP A 463 -11.96 -30.55 5.91
N ASN A 464 -11.24 -30.89 4.85
CA ASN A 464 -11.80 -31.50 3.64
C ASN A 464 -12.52 -32.83 3.91
N LEU A 465 -12.04 -33.62 4.88
CA LEU A 465 -12.73 -34.85 5.29
C LEU A 465 -14.16 -34.56 5.75
N PHE A 466 -14.36 -33.50 6.53
CA PHE A 466 -15.69 -33.10 7.00
C PHE A 466 -16.60 -32.61 5.86
N LEU A 467 -16.02 -31.96 4.85
CA LEU A 467 -16.75 -31.61 3.62
C LEU A 467 -17.27 -32.87 2.92
N TRP A 468 -16.46 -33.93 2.81
CA TRP A 468 -16.86 -35.19 2.19
C TRP A 468 -17.90 -35.97 3.01
N LEU A 469 -17.82 -35.92 4.35
CA LEU A 469 -18.84 -36.51 5.23
C LEU A 469 -20.21 -35.86 5.02
N LYS A 470 -20.24 -34.53 4.92
CA LYS A 470 -21.49 -33.74 4.77
C LYS A 470 -22.05 -33.76 3.34
N LYS A 471 -21.32 -34.29 2.35
CA LYS A 471 -21.73 -34.24 0.95
C LYS A 471 -22.91 -35.17 0.64
N GLU A 472 -24.04 -34.55 0.31
CA GLU A 472 -25.23 -35.23 -0.19
C GLU A 472 -25.02 -35.81 -1.61
N GLY A 473 -25.77 -36.86 -1.95
CA GLY A 473 -25.75 -37.46 -3.29
C GLY A 473 -24.54 -38.37 -3.61
N LEU A 474 -23.55 -38.48 -2.71
CA LEU A 474 -22.45 -39.44 -2.85
C LEU A 474 -22.83 -40.81 -2.27
N ASN A 475 -22.52 -41.90 -3.01
CA ASN A 475 -22.68 -43.25 -2.47
C ASN A 475 -21.61 -43.57 -1.41
N SER A 476 -21.89 -44.53 -0.54
CA SER A 476 -21.03 -44.88 0.61
C SER A 476 -19.62 -45.29 0.22
N ARG A 477 -19.44 -46.01 -0.90
CA ARG A 477 -18.12 -46.43 -1.39
C ARG A 477 -17.28 -45.26 -1.87
N ALA A 478 -17.88 -44.36 -2.65
CA ALA A 478 -17.21 -43.15 -3.13
C ALA A 478 -16.86 -42.21 -1.97
N ARG A 479 -17.75 -42.08 -0.97
CA ARG A 479 -17.51 -41.27 0.22
C ARG A 479 -16.33 -41.80 1.02
N ARG A 480 -16.33 -43.12 1.29
CA ARG A 480 -15.22 -43.78 2.00
C ARG A 480 -13.90 -43.65 1.24
N TYR A 481 -13.92 -43.71 -0.09
CA TYR A 481 -12.73 -43.51 -0.91
C TYR A 481 -12.15 -42.09 -0.77
N GLN A 482 -12.99 -41.05 -0.85
CA GLN A 482 -12.52 -39.66 -0.68
C GLN A 482 -11.97 -39.41 0.73
N ILE A 483 -12.67 -39.89 1.76
CA ILE A 483 -12.22 -39.80 3.16
C ILE A 483 -10.88 -40.53 3.34
N SER A 484 -10.73 -41.71 2.74
CA SER A 484 -9.48 -42.46 2.78
C SER A 484 -8.31 -41.70 2.16
N ASN A 485 -8.53 -40.94 1.09
CA ASN A 485 -7.49 -40.12 0.47
C ASN A 485 -7.11 -38.97 1.42
N CYS A 486 -8.08 -38.25 1.98
CA CYS A 486 -7.83 -37.19 2.96
C CYS A 486 -6.99 -37.70 4.15
N ILE A 487 -7.33 -38.86 4.72
CA ILE A 487 -6.58 -39.44 5.84
C ILE A 487 -5.16 -39.83 5.42
N LYS A 488 -5.00 -40.41 4.23
CA LYS A 488 -3.70 -40.78 3.70
C LYS A 488 -2.79 -39.57 3.54
N ASP A 489 -3.32 -38.48 2.98
CA ASP A 489 -2.56 -37.26 2.73
C ASP A 489 -2.26 -36.54 4.07
N ALA A 490 -3.24 -36.45 4.98
CA ALA A 490 -3.01 -35.95 6.34
C ALA A 490 -1.91 -36.73 7.08
N LYS A 491 -1.92 -38.07 6.99
CA LYS A 491 -0.90 -38.93 7.60
C LYS A 491 0.50 -38.65 7.05
N LEU A 492 0.62 -38.51 5.73
CA LEU A 492 1.90 -38.18 5.09
C LEU A 492 2.51 -36.89 5.66
N HIS A 493 1.71 -35.84 5.79
CA HIS A 493 2.16 -34.56 6.32
C HIS A 493 2.42 -34.61 7.83
N PHE A 494 1.58 -35.32 8.59
CA PHE A 494 1.75 -35.54 10.03
C PHE A 494 3.08 -36.23 10.34
N ASP A 495 3.40 -37.30 9.62
CA ASP A 495 4.64 -38.06 9.79
C ASP A 495 5.87 -37.17 9.47
N ARG A 496 5.81 -36.39 8.38
CA ARG A 496 6.87 -35.44 8.01
C ARG A 496 7.16 -34.39 9.08
N ILE A 497 6.13 -33.86 9.74
CA ILE A 497 6.28 -32.91 10.84
C ILE A 497 7.10 -33.55 11.96
N LYS A 498 6.67 -34.73 12.44
CA LYS A 498 7.33 -35.42 13.56
C LYS A 498 8.78 -35.83 13.21
N GLU A 499 9.01 -36.32 12.00
CA GLU A 499 10.34 -36.75 11.54
C GLU A 499 11.35 -35.60 11.48
N HIS A 500 10.93 -34.42 11.01
CA HIS A 500 11.85 -33.30 10.75
C HIS A 500 11.88 -32.25 11.86
N ALA A 501 11.02 -32.35 12.89
CA ALA A 501 10.94 -31.37 13.98
C ALA A 501 12.29 -31.13 14.69
N ILE A 502 13.04 -32.20 15.00
CA ILE A 502 14.35 -32.09 15.68
C ILE A 502 15.38 -31.40 14.77
N TYR A 503 15.38 -31.74 13.48
CA TYR A 503 16.27 -31.12 12.50
C TYR A 503 16.02 -29.62 12.44
N TRP A 504 14.77 -29.20 12.24
CA TRP A 504 14.43 -27.79 12.10
C TRP A 504 14.66 -26.99 13.38
N LYS A 505 14.29 -27.55 14.53
CA LYS A 505 14.59 -26.94 15.84
C LYS A 505 16.09 -26.64 16.00
N LYS A 506 16.95 -27.55 15.55
CA LYS A 506 18.41 -27.36 15.55
C LYS A 506 18.86 -26.37 14.47
N ALA A 507 18.32 -26.46 13.26
CA ALA A 507 18.69 -25.60 12.13
C ALA A 507 18.41 -24.11 12.41
N ILE A 508 17.29 -23.81 13.07
CA ILE A 508 16.91 -22.44 13.46
C ILE A 508 17.52 -22.00 14.80
N ASN A 509 18.36 -22.84 15.42
CA ASN A 509 19.02 -22.59 16.69
C ASN A 509 18.04 -22.24 17.84
N LEU A 510 17.00 -23.06 18.01
CA LEU A 510 16.00 -22.92 19.08
C LEU A 510 16.28 -23.89 20.23
N SER A 511 16.57 -23.34 21.42
CA SER A 511 16.73 -24.13 22.64
C SER A 511 15.39 -24.58 23.23
N ASP A 512 15.42 -25.57 24.14
CA ASP A 512 14.23 -26.01 24.86
C ASP A 512 13.63 -24.91 25.74
N ASP A 513 14.47 -24.08 26.36
CA ASP A 513 14.01 -22.95 27.17
C ASP A 513 13.40 -21.85 26.29
N GLY A 514 14.03 -21.54 25.14
CA GLY A 514 13.47 -20.58 24.18
C GLY A 514 12.11 -21.00 23.62
N TYR A 515 11.90 -22.31 23.38
CA TYR A 515 10.60 -22.84 22.97
C TYR A 515 9.51 -22.63 24.05
N LYS A 516 9.88 -22.73 25.34
CA LYS A 516 8.94 -22.53 26.45
C LYS A 516 8.61 -21.05 26.64
N GLU A 517 9.59 -20.17 26.50
CA GLU A 517 9.43 -18.72 26.69
C GLU A 517 8.52 -18.05 25.65
N ILE A 518 8.51 -18.54 24.40
CA ILE A 518 7.65 -18.00 23.34
C ILE A 518 6.19 -18.40 23.62
N ASP A 519 5.38 -17.42 24.00
CA ASP A 519 3.94 -17.57 24.27
C ASP A 519 3.11 -17.15 23.04
N PRO A 520 2.48 -18.10 22.32
CA PRO A 520 1.71 -17.79 21.11
C PRO A 520 0.63 -16.73 21.30
N GLU A 521 0.03 -16.65 22.50
CA GLU A 521 -1.07 -15.71 22.79
C GLU A 521 -0.59 -14.27 22.97
N LYS A 522 0.71 -14.05 23.20
CA LYS A 522 1.30 -12.71 23.40
C LYS A 522 1.93 -12.13 22.14
N ILE A 523 1.91 -12.87 21.04
CA ILE A 523 2.49 -12.41 19.78
C ILE A 523 1.50 -11.47 19.11
N THR A 524 1.76 -10.17 19.22
CA THR A 524 1.00 -9.14 18.52
C THR A 524 1.51 -9.01 17.09
N ARG A 525 0.63 -9.19 16.11
CA ARG A 525 0.96 -8.88 14.71
C ARG A 525 0.87 -7.39 14.47
N LYS A 526 1.71 -6.90 13.56
CA LYS A 526 1.52 -5.55 13.02
C LYS A 526 0.28 -5.58 12.13
N GLU A 527 -0.61 -4.65 12.37
CA GLU A 527 -1.76 -4.40 11.51
C GLU A 527 -1.62 -3.00 10.91
N TYR A 528 -1.98 -2.88 9.63
CA TYR A 528 -2.05 -1.57 9.01
C TYR A 528 -3.20 -0.78 9.63
N LEU A 529 -2.89 0.42 10.11
CA LEU A 529 -3.85 1.36 10.65
C LEU A 529 -3.92 2.58 9.75
N TYR A 530 -5.12 2.84 9.23
CA TYR A 530 -5.45 4.04 8.50
C TYR A 530 -5.17 5.28 9.36
N LYS A 531 -4.60 6.30 8.72
CA LYS A 531 -4.43 7.63 9.29
C LYS A 531 -5.11 8.62 8.35
N GLN A 532 -5.92 9.50 8.91
CA GLN A 532 -6.49 10.61 8.18
C GLN A 532 -5.37 11.57 7.75
N THR A 533 -5.29 11.88 6.46
CA THR A 533 -4.26 12.79 5.91
C THR A 533 -4.88 14.08 5.36
N ILE A 534 -6.14 14.02 4.95
CA ILE A 534 -6.91 15.18 4.50
C ILE A 534 -7.65 15.78 5.70
N PRO A 535 -7.54 17.09 5.97
CA PRO A 535 -8.28 17.74 7.06
C PRO A 535 -9.78 17.47 6.97
N LEU A 536 -10.39 17.13 8.11
CA LEU A 536 -11.84 16.88 8.17
C LEU A 536 -12.60 18.18 7.95
N ASN A 537 -13.69 18.10 7.19
CA ASN A 537 -14.60 19.21 7.02
C ASN A 537 -15.45 19.35 8.31
N PRO A 538 -15.32 20.46 9.07
CA PRO A 538 -16.09 20.64 10.29
C PRO A 538 -17.59 20.69 10.03
N ASP A 539 -18.01 21.10 8.83
CA ASP A 539 -19.40 21.16 8.37
C ASP A 539 -19.82 19.90 7.59
N GLY A 540 -19.07 18.80 7.72
CA GLY A 540 -19.37 17.53 7.10
C GLY A 540 -20.77 16.99 7.45
N LEU A 541 -21.28 16.11 6.58
CA LEU A 541 -22.57 15.46 6.73
C LEU A 541 -22.56 14.51 7.94
N ASP A 542 -23.37 14.79 8.96
CA ASP A 542 -23.57 13.89 10.11
C ASP A 542 -24.45 12.72 9.68
N VAL A 543 -23.84 11.55 9.46
CA VAL A 543 -24.50 10.43 8.79
C VAL A 543 -25.58 9.81 9.68
N HIS A 544 -26.74 9.52 9.11
CA HIS A 544 -27.86 8.86 9.78
C HIS A 544 -28.48 7.75 8.92
N PHE A 545 -29.02 6.73 9.59
CA PHE A 545 -29.75 5.63 8.99
C PHE A 545 -31.07 5.43 9.74
N ASN A 546 -32.13 5.11 9.00
CA ASN A 546 -33.37 4.56 9.54
C ASN A 546 -33.73 3.32 8.72
N LEU A 547 -34.01 2.21 9.39
CA LEU A 547 -34.33 0.94 8.74
C LEU A 547 -35.80 0.59 8.94
N ASP A 548 -36.37 0.02 7.88
CA ASP A 548 -37.66 -0.66 7.87
C ASP A 548 -37.43 -2.13 7.54
N ILE A 549 -37.63 -3.00 8.53
CA ILE A 549 -37.48 -4.44 8.40
C ILE A 549 -38.86 -5.08 8.38
N TYR A 550 -39.16 -5.89 7.36
CA TYR A 550 -40.42 -6.62 7.28
C TYR A 550 -40.23 -8.07 6.86
N ARG A 551 -40.94 -8.96 7.57
CA ARG A 551 -40.99 -10.39 7.29
C ARG A 551 -42.08 -10.66 6.25
N ASN A 552 -41.72 -11.40 5.21
CA ASN A 552 -42.64 -11.88 4.19
C ASN A 552 -43.39 -13.14 4.66
N SER A 553 -44.46 -13.49 3.96
CA SER A 553 -45.28 -14.68 4.25
C SER A 553 -44.52 -16.01 4.12
N ASP A 554 -43.40 -16.04 3.41
CA ASP A 554 -42.52 -17.21 3.21
C ASP A 554 -41.31 -17.22 4.17
N ASN A 555 -41.36 -16.41 5.24
CA ASN A 555 -40.30 -16.23 6.24
C ASN A 555 -39.01 -15.57 5.74
N THR A 556 -38.96 -15.11 4.49
CA THR A 556 -37.87 -14.23 4.04
C THR A 556 -38.04 -12.84 4.64
N VAL A 557 -36.97 -12.05 4.66
CA VAL A 557 -36.98 -10.70 5.22
C VAL A 557 -36.59 -9.71 4.14
N ASN A 558 -37.30 -8.60 4.05
CA ASN A 558 -36.89 -7.46 3.25
C ASN A 558 -36.43 -6.34 4.17
N ILE A 559 -35.33 -5.70 3.78
CA ILE A 559 -34.73 -4.62 4.53
C ILE A 559 -34.53 -3.45 3.59
N ARG A 560 -35.15 -2.33 3.93
CA ARG A 560 -35.04 -1.06 3.22
C ARG A 560 -34.94 0.06 4.23
N GLY A 561 -34.69 1.28 3.78
CA GLY A 561 -34.60 2.39 4.70
C GLY A 561 -34.29 3.71 4.04
N THR A 562 -33.94 4.67 4.91
CA THR A 562 -33.51 6.01 4.52
C THR A 562 -32.16 6.34 5.13
N THR A 563 -31.41 7.16 4.40
CA THR A 563 -30.14 7.74 4.87
C THR A 563 -29.98 9.13 4.26
N ASN A 564 -29.18 9.97 4.91
CA ASN A 564 -28.80 11.27 4.35
C ASN A 564 -27.51 11.22 3.52
N LEU A 565 -26.87 10.04 3.36
CA LEU A 565 -25.73 9.86 2.47
C LEU A 565 -26.05 10.34 1.05
N PHE A 566 -25.02 10.85 0.36
CA PHE A 566 -25.13 11.25 -1.04
C PHE A 566 -25.55 10.07 -1.93
N ASP A 567 -26.22 10.38 -3.04
CA ASP A 567 -26.64 9.38 -4.01
C ASP A 567 -25.46 8.56 -4.54
N LYS A 568 -25.75 7.33 -4.96
CA LYS A 568 -24.80 6.33 -5.47
C LYS A 568 -23.83 5.78 -4.42
N ALA A 569 -24.04 6.09 -3.13
CA ALA A 569 -23.40 5.36 -2.04
C ALA A 569 -23.78 3.88 -2.15
N SER A 570 -22.79 3.00 -2.31
CA SER A 570 -22.98 1.55 -2.36
C SER A 570 -22.92 0.96 -0.97
N LEU A 571 -24.09 0.64 -0.42
CA LEU A 571 -24.25 0.00 0.87
C LEU A 571 -24.25 -1.53 0.72
N MET A 572 -23.72 -2.21 1.73
CA MET A 572 -23.79 -3.66 1.85
C MET A 572 -24.47 -4.03 3.17
N ILE A 573 -25.44 -4.92 3.10
CA ILE A 573 -26.10 -5.48 4.27
C ILE A 573 -25.55 -6.87 4.58
N SER A 574 -25.35 -7.15 5.87
CA SER A 574 -25.07 -8.48 6.40
C SER A 574 -26.08 -8.83 7.48
N LEU A 575 -26.78 -9.95 7.31
CA LEU A 575 -27.70 -10.49 8.30
C LEU A 575 -27.02 -11.64 9.03
N ARG A 576 -26.94 -11.56 10.35
CA ARG A 576 -26.32 -12.57 11.22
C ARG A 576 -27.28 -13.08 12.27
N ASN A 577 -27.13 -14.35 12.65
CA ASN A 577 -27.83 -14.91 13.81
C ASN A 577 -27.13 -14.51 15.14
N PRO A 578 -27.66 -14.88 16.31
CA PRO A 578 -27.06 -14.53 17.61
C PRO A 578 -25.68 -15.14 17.84
N THR A 579 -25.31 -16.20 17.11
CA THR A 579 -23.97 -16.81 17.18
C THR A 579 -22.97 -16.13 16.24
N GLY A 580 -23.37 -15.05 15.56
CA GLY A 580 -22.53 -14.29 14.61
C GLY A 580 -22.40 -14.91 13.21
N LEU A 581 -23.08 -16.03 12.96
CA LEU A 581 -23.06 -16.72 11.66
C LEU A 581 -23.78 -15.86 10.63
N LEU A 582 -23.10 -15.60 9.51
CA LEU A 582 -23.65 -14.87 8.38
C LEU A 582 -24.68 -15.71 7.64
N LEU A 583 -25.91 -15.21 7.52
CA LEU A 583 -27.03 -15.91 6.90
C LEU A 583 -27.40 -15.37 5.52
N ALA A 584 -27.27 -14.06 5.32
CA ALA A 584 -27.53 -13.43 4.03
C ALA A 584 -26.73 -12.13 3.88
N GLN A 585 -26.43 -11.79 2.63
CA GLN A 585 -25.85 -10.50 2.24
C GLN A 585 -26.48 -9.99 0.96
N ASN A 586 -26.57 -8.68 0.83
CA ASN A 586 -26.91 -8.04 -0.43
C ASN A 586 -26.30 -6.63 -0.51
N LYS A 587 -26.41 -5.98 -1.67
CA LYS A 587 -25.97 -4.60 -1.89
C LYS A 587 -27.11 -3.75 -2.44
N SER A 588 -27.11 -2.48 -2.07
CA SER A 588 -28.03 -1.47 -2.61
C SER A 588 -27.28 -0.16 -2.82
N LEU A 589 -27.67 0.59 -3.84
CA LEU A 589 -27.28 1.99 -3.97
C LEU A 589 -28.25 2.87 -3.18
N VAL A 590 -27.76 4.02 -2.73
CA VAL A 590 -28.61 5.10 -2.23
C VAL A 590 -29.13 5.91 -3.42
N GLU A 591 -30.44 6.10 -3.49
CA GLU A 591 -31.11 6.94 -4.49
C GLU A 591 -32.16 7.81 -3.79
N ASN A 592 -32.02 9.13 -3.90
CA ASN A 592 -32.89 10.12 -3.26
C ASN A 592 -33.06 9.86 -1.75
N GLY A 593 -31.95 9.53 -1.07
CA GLY A 593 -31.91 9.24 0.36
C GLY A 593 -32.58 7.92 0.78
N ARG A 594 -32.85 7.01 -0.17
CA ARG A 594 -33.44 5.69 0.08
C ARG A 594 -32.54 4.56 -0.40
N PHE A 595 -32.64 3.41 0.26
CA PHE A 595 -32.00 2.16 -0.17
C PHE A 595 -32.94 0.98 0.06
N ASP A 596 -32.82 -0.07 -0.74
CA ASP A 596 -33.61 -1.29 -0.64
C ASP A 596 -32.75 -2.50 -1.01
N PHE A 597 -32.49 -3.38 -0.04
CA PHE A 597 -31.69 -4.59 -0.25
C PHE A 597 -32.51 -5.75 -0.84
N GLY A 598 -33.79 -5.53 -1.13
CA GLY A 598 -34.70 -6.54 -1.64
C GLY A 598 -34.93 -7.67 -0.63
N ARG A 599 -35.23 -8.86 -1.16
CA ARG A 599 -35.56 -10.04 -0.37
C ARG A 599 -34.29 -10.80 0.04
N LEU A 600 -34.14 -11.02 1.35
CA LEU A 600 -33.09 -11.83 1.96
C LEU A 600 -33.66 -13.16 2.45
N GLY A 601 -32.92 -14.25 2.21
CA GLY A 601 -33.30 -15.61 2.57
C GLY A 601 -33.82 -16.41 1.38
N LYS A 602 -33.79 -17.75 1.50
CA LYS A 602 -34.21 -18.66 0.44
C LYS A 602 -35.74 -18.77 0.42
N GLU A 603 -36.31 -18.57 -0.76
CA GLU A 603 -37.76 -18.62 -0.99
C GLU A 603 -38.37 -19.96 -0.51
N GLY A 604 -39.44 -19.88 0.28
CA GLY A 604 -40.14 -21.03 0.85
C GLY A 604 -39.58 -21.58 2.17
N THR A 605 -38.36 -21.24 2.56
CA THR A 605 -37.77 -21.64 3.86
C THR A 605 -37.51 -20.44 4.78
N GLY A 606 -37.01 -19.33 4.24
CA GLY A 606 -36.74 -18.10 4.99
C GLY A 606 -35.82 -18.28 6.19
N PHE A 607 -36.05 -17.50 7.25
CA PHE A 607 -35.33 -17.57 8.53
C PHE A 607 -36.25 -18.04 9.67
N GLU A 608 -35.66 -18.75 10.64
CA GLU A 608 -36.38 -19.17 11.84
C GLU A 608 -36.71 -17.98 12.75
N ARG A 609 -37.68 -18.14 13.65
CA ARG A 609 -37.97 -17.11 14.66
C ARG A 609 -36.80 -16.98 15.63
N GLY A 610 -36.38 -15.77 15.90
CA GLY A 610 -35.27 -15.49 16.80
C GLY A 610 -34.76 -14.07 16.67
N GLN A 611 -33.75 -13.76 17.49
CA GLN A 611 -33.02 -12.50 17.42
C GLN A 611 -31.98 -12.56 16.29
N TYR A 612 -31.81 -11.45 15.59
CA TYR A 612 -30.86 -11.32 14.49
C TYR A 612 -30.23 -9.93 14.50
N ASN A 613 -29.01 -9.84 13.98
CA ASN A 613 -28.28 -8.60 13.84
C ASN A 613 -28.16 -8.24 12.35
N VAL A 614 -28.48 -6.99 12.03
CA VAL A 614 -28.27 -6.41 10.70
C VAL A 614 -27.16 -5.39 10.79
N ASP A 615 -26.14 -5.61 9.97
CA ASP A 615 -25.04 -4.68 9.76
C ASP A 615 -25.17 -4.05 8.37
N ILE A 616 -25.34 -2.73 8.30
CA ILE A 616 -25.21 -1.95 7.08
C ILE A 616 -23.83 -1.31 7.08
N SER A 617 -23.07 -1.54 6.02
CA SER A 617 -21.73 -0.98 5.85
C SER A 617 -21.58 -0.23 4.53
N LEU A 618 -20.85 0.88 4.57
CA LEU A 618 -20.30 1.56 3.42
C LEU A 618 -18.83 1.18 3.29
N ALA A 619 -18.47 0.53 2.18
CA ALA A 619 -17.09 0.15 1.90
C ALA A 619 -16.18 1.37 1.73
N ILE A 620 -14.86 1.15 1.76
CA ILE A 620 -13.84 2.20 1.61
C ILE A 620 -14.01 3.04 0.32
N PRO A 621 -13.52 4.30 0.30
CA PRO A 621 -13.74 5.22 -0.83
C PRO A 621 -13.31 4.68 -2.20
N SER A 622 -12.23 3.90 -2.26
CA SER A 622 -11.65 3.39 -3.52
C SER A 622 -12.54 2.43 -4.31
N VAL A 623 -13.57 1.86 -3.67
CA VAL A 623 -14.53 0.95 -4.32
C VAL A 623 -15.91 1.59 -4.55
N GLN A 624 -16.10 2.85 -4.13
CA GLN A 624 -17.35 3.56 -4.29
C GLN A 624 -17.48 4.21 -5.67
N ASN A 625 -18.72 4.63 -5.98
CA ASN A 625 -19.00 5.42 -7.17
C ASN A 625 -18.25 6.77 -7.13
N LYS A 626 -17.64 7.18 -8.25
CA LYS A 626 -16.89 8.44 -8.34
C LYS A 626 -17.72 9.67 -7.98
N GLU A 627 -19.01 9.69 -8.28
CA GLU A 627 -19.91 10.80 -7.96
C GLU A 627 -20.24 10.88 -6.48
N PHE A 628 -20.36 9.73 -5.82
CA PHE A 628 -20.46 9.68 -4.37
C PHE A 628 -19.16 10.21 -3.73
N VAL A 629 -18.01 9.71 -4.18
CA VAL A 629 -16.69 10.12 -3.67
C VAL A 629 -16.42 11.61 -3.92
N TYR A 630 -16.88 12.19 -5.03
CA TYR A 630 -16.78 13.62 -5.29
C TYR A 630 -17.39 14.47 -4.17
N ASN A 631 -18.52 14.01 -3.59
CA ASN A 631 -19.19 14.72 -2.50
C ASN A 631 -18.68 14.32 -1.12
N ALA A 632 -18.43 13.01 -0.90
CA ALA A 632 -17.98 12.48 0.39
C ALA A 632 -16.49 12.77 0.68
N GLY A 633 -15.67 12.93 -0.36
CA GLY A 633 -14.22 13.02 -0.28
C GLY A 633 -13.52 11.66 -0.40
N ILE A 634 -12.25 11.64 -0.83
CA ILE A 634 -11.48 10.40 -1.05
C ILE A 634 -11.06 9.71 0.25
N GLU A 635 -11.20 10.40 1.38
CA GLU A 635 -10.99 9.90 2.74
C GLU A 635 -12.27 10.04 3.59
N TYR A 636 -13.42 10.22 2.93
CA TYR A 636 -14.68 10.57 3.59
C TYR A 636 -14.58 11.78 4.52
N GLU A 637 -13.70 12.72 4.22
CA GLU A 637 -13.46 13.91 5.04
C GLU A 637 -14.68 14.83 5.15
N ASN A 638 -15.66 14.69 4.24
CA ASN A 638 -16.94 15.39 4.29
C ASN A 638 -18.04 14.60 5.02
N LEU A 639 -17.72 13.45 5.63
CA LEU A 639 -18.64 12.66 6.46
C LEU A 639 -18.22 12.71 7.93
N ARG A 640 -19.19 12.86 8.83
CA ARG A 640 -18.97 12.84 10.29
C ARG A 640 -20.11 12.11 11.01
N GLY A 641 -20.02 12.08 12.33
CA GLY A 641 -21.01 11.45 13.20
C GLY A 641 -20.56 10.08 13.69
N LYS A 642 -21.35 9.51 14.61
CA LYS A 642 -21.00 8.28 15.35
C LYS A 642 -20.91 7.01 14.51
N TYR A 643 -21.42 7.02 13.27
CA TYR A 643 -21.39 5.87 12.37
C TYR A 643 -20.19 5.87 11.42
N VAL A 644 -19.42 6.96 11.37
CA VAL A 644 -18.21 7.05 10.53
C VAL A 644 -17.04 6.51 11.34
N ASP A 645 -16.55 5.32 10.96
CA ASP A 645 -15.40 4.68 11.56
C ASP A 645 -14.15 5.00 10.73
N ARG A 646 -13.12 5.55 11.39
CA ARG A 646 -11.83 5.89 10.79
C ARG A 646 -10.70 5.00 11.30
N THR A 647 -11.04 3.79 11.75
CA THR A 647 -10.08 2.78 12.19
C THR A 647 -9.92 1.67 11.14
N GLY A 648 -8.97 0.76 11.36
CA GLY A 648 -8.70 -0.35 10.45
C GLY A 648 -8.01 0.08 9.15
N ILE A 649 -8.42 -0.50 8.01
CA ILE A 649 -7.73 -0.33 6.71
C ILE A 649 -8.12 0.93 5.94
N GLY A 650 -9.14 1.67 6.38
CA GLY A 650 -9.64 2.87 5.72
C GLY A 650 -10.93 3.36 6.35
N PRO A 651 -11.39 4.58 6.00
CA PRO A 651 -12.61 5.13 6.54
C PRO A 651 -13.81 4.36 5.99
N THR A 652 -14.72 3.99 6.87
CA THR A 652 -15.96 3.27 6.55
C THR A 652 -17.13 3.90 7.28
N VAL A 653 -18.34 3.49 6.92
CA VAL A 653 -19.54 3.81 7.70
C VAL A 653 -20.18 2.50 8.11
N SER A 654 -20.49 2.33 9.38
CA SER A 654 -21.14 1.13 9.90
C SER A 654 -22.34 1.48 10.77
N TYR A 655 -23.44 0.77 10.53
CA TYR A 655 -24.67 0.85 11.31
C TYR A 655 -25.13 -0.57 11.64
N THR A 656 -25.40 -0.83 12.91
CA THR A 656 -25.87 -2.13 13.39
C THR A 656 -27.18 -1.96 14.16
N GLU A 657 -28.14 -2.84 13.88
CA GLU A 657 -29.43 -2.92 14.59
C GLU A 657 -29.78 -4.38 14.89
N GLU A 658 -30.24 -4.63 16.13
CA GLU A 658 -30.78 -5.92 16.53
C GLU A 658 -32.30 -5.94 16.29
N PHE A 659 -32.83 -7.03 15.76
CA PHE A 659 -34.26 -7.19 15.52
C PHE A 659 -34.71 -8.64 15.65
N GLU A 660 -36.02 -8.83 15.79
CA GLU A 660 -36.64 -10.15 15.93
C GLU A 660 -37.45 -10.52 14.67
N ILE A 661 -37.28 -11.75 14.17
CA ILE A 661 -38.03 -12.30 13.02
C ILE A 661 -39.28 -13.06 13.45
#